data_AF-A0A1S9DZ71-F1
#
_entry.id   AF-A0A1S9DZ71-F1
#
_cell.length_a   1.000
_cell.length_b   1.000
_cell.length_c   1.000
_cell.angle_alpha   90.00
_cell.angle_beta   90.00
_cell.angle_gamma   90.00
#
_symmetry.space_group_name_H-M   'P 1'
#
loop_
_entity.id
_entity.type
_entity.pdbx_description
1 polymer ?
#
loop_
_entity_poly.entity_id
_entity_poly.type
_entity_poly.pdbx_seq_one_letter_code
_entity_poly.pdbx_strand_id
1 'polypeptide(L)'
;MSTNDAVFYRRNKQIQDAIDGQNLKQALQLIDKRMKKGEDTRFLKVSTSETLDLCKAEPPATDLDTLDILYQTLKRMGDQAETMRTLWERASKAKPQDLDLQMRWFTDAFEGDDWKSAQKAAMTLQNNFPKTRKYYLWAIFLSHLVATDQASSESDRKLFGTLAYRMVSKAADSVPSDPKELLSPPRAIQGPEELLLLVKIYESQGRHDEIVKILDSENLGLSSRVIQNDWSFVGVKLSSLEKAEMWMQGLSYAKELLAIPTNEAEKKALQERDDWAVWKLLVISTRNINTQETTIETLKFIGDFLDVVPKSRNARLARLDLIHSGVLAGTSKTEDLVSTCQEYFDNNKNKLYCFGDLQLYLAALGKEAVTKFVEYASKGQEGNVKNDPFKGVTTINALKLEYCYELSTNGTNVTKIQVEDFISRCLQVYREVDRPERSSAPSTIESQPSDDLCLLAAMSLIRFSGIWISGNQDQIPDTILIRAAAILERLLIDSPHNYQALLLLVRIYLRLGAGSLALKVFSKLSVKQMQFETVAHNLFTRLATIHPHSAPPIEGAEYKDFNPQSAFVQALNFYRTAEVTTVRHRSNGLDLGSYVNIEGTIELQRRLKYSVCRRMWALDVRRMQRLAGGDPMGRYDEVAMDPSPVTDQRVFDAFMNCEPTNQPTFEERMRLGPLPREQWVMCTRVTDQLFSTLKNMTVQKPVSVEPNLPSPKDFVGSEASSEMTSSEIESAKINLSLLKVATFLNGSKSVAAEEVDSCLTQVEEWLCSKSKDLDMNGPKISQLVSETAVPLRRHEASAPTWRSFHDLYLIMESLKALSLITSIASKKTTKAAKLPKDRIQRLADSTRQVYESLRANARALKSAISEPGVLGSLVDLVVGGSDDGEDGTQLRAELDKTFDTAAVEMFCGELMESWEEGLDGLLRVSL
;
A
#
# COMPACT_ATOMS: atom_id res chain seq x y z
N MET A 1 10.91 43.56 30.78
CA MET A 1 11.08 42.58 31.88
C MET A 1 11.61 43.31 33.09
N SER A 2 10.92 43.22 34.23
CA SER A 2 11.43 43.74 35.49
C SER A 2 12.56 42.82 36.01
N THR A 3 13.42 43.33 36.90
CA THR A 3 14.47 42.54 37.56
C THR A 3 13.93 41.33 38.34
N ASN A 4 12.66 41.35 38.75
CA ASN A 4 11.99 40.21 39.37
C ASN A 4 11.68 39.09 38.38
N ASP A 5 11.31 39.40 37.13
CA ASP A 5 10.94 38.40 36.12
C ASP A 5 12.12 37.49 35.74
N ALA A 6 13.33 38.06 35.65
CA ALA A 6 14.54 37.30 35.34
C ALA A 6 14.94 36.31 36.45
N VAL A 7 14.67 36.67 37.71
CA VAL A 7 14.93 35.81 38.88
C VAL A 7 13.94 34.65 38.92
N PHE A 8 12.65 34.91 38.64
CA PHE A 8 11.64 33.88 38.54
C PHE A 8 11.93 32.91 37.39
N TYR A 9 12.28 33.42 36.21
CA TYR A 9 12.63 32.60 35.04
C TYR A 9 13.80 31.64 35.33
N ARG A 10 14.89 32.13 35.93
CA ARG A 10 16.05 31.29 36.30
C ARG A 10 15.68 30.20 37.32
N ARG A 11 14.80 30.51 38.28
CA ARG A 11 14.34 29.54 39.30
C ARG A 11 13.35 28.53 38.74
N ASN A 12 12.49 28.92 37.79
CA ASN A 12 11.59 28.01 37.08
C ASN A 12 12.38 27.02 36.20
N LYS A 13 13.40 27.51 35.50
CA LYS A 13 14.30 26.68 34.70
C LYS A 13 14.98 25.57 35.50
N GLN A 14 15.40 25.83 36.74
CA GLN A 14 15.99 24.79 37.62
C GLN A 14 15.03 23.66 37.97
N ILE A 15 13.73 23.95 38.05
CA ILE A 15 12.70 22.94 38.26
C ILE A 15 12.48 22.17 36.95
N GLN A 16 12.44 22.87 35.81
CA GLN A 16 12.27 22.26 34.49
C GLN A 16 13.43 21.33 34.13
N ASP A 17 14.68 21.76 34.31
CA ASP A 17 15.88 20.94 34.08
C ASP A 17 15.87 19.65 34.93
N ALA A 18 15.31 19.71 36.15
CA ALA A 18 15.15 18.55 37.02
C ALA A 18 14.03 17.60 36.55
N ILE A 19 12.96 18.13 35.97
CA ILE A 19 11.87 17.35 35.35
C ILE A 19 12.37 16.68 34.07
N ASP A 20 13.05 17.41 33.20
CA ASP A 20 13.57 16.92 31.92
C ASP A 20 14.65 15.84 32.14
N GLY A 21 15.43 15.94 33.23
CA GLY A 21 16.35 14.91 33.68
C GLY A 21 15.71 13.70 34.39
N GLN A 22 14.38 13.57 34.39
CA GLN A 22 13.59 12.56 35.14
C GLN A 22 13.83 12.51 36.66
N ASN A 23 14.46 13.53 37.24
CA ASN A 23 14.74 13.64 38.67
C ASN A 23 13.54 14.26 39.43
N LEU A 24 12.40 13.56 39.38
CA LEU A 24 11.12 14.05 39.92
C LEU A 24 11.17 14.36 41.43
N LYS A 25 11.98 13.63 42.21
CA LYS A 25 12.19 13.92 43.65
C LYS A 25 12.87 15.27 43.88
N GLN A 26 13.85 15.61 43.05
CA GLN A 26 14.56 16.88 43.14
C GLN A 26 13.66 18.05 42.71
N ALA A 27 12.88 17.86 41.64
CA ALA A 27 11.89 18.84 41.20
C ALA A 27 10.87 19.16 42.31
N LEU A 28 10.29 18.13 42.95
CA LEU A 28 9.34 18.29 44.06
C LEU A 28 9.95 19.02 45.27
N GLN A 29 11.19 18.68 45.64
CA GLN A 29 11.89 19.38 46.73
C GLN A 29 12.13 20.87 46.45
N LEU A 30 12.45 21.22 45.19
CA LEU A 30 12.62 22.60 44.77
C LEU A 30 11.30 23.37 44.80
N ILE A 31 10.20 22.74 44.39
CA ILE A 31 8.85 23.29 44.45
C ILE A 31 8.44 23.54 45.91
N ASP A 32 8.55 22.54 46.78
CA ASP A 32 8.20 22.63 48.22
C ASP A 32 9.00 23.71 48.93
N LYS A 33 10.30 23.85 48.60
CA LYS A 33 11.18 24.86 49.18
C LYS A 33 10.78 26.29 48.77
N ARG A 34 10.21 26.48 47.57
CA ARG A 34 9.73 27.77 47.09
C ARG A 34 8.37 28.12 47.68
N MET A 35 7.45 27.14 47.74
CA MET A 35 6.15 27.28 48.41
C MET A 35 6.31 27.63 49.89
N LYS A 36 7.23 26.96 50.61
CA LYS A 36 7.56 27.27 52.03
C LYS A 36 8.19 28.65 52.24
N LYS A 37 8.74 29.27 51.20
CA LYS A 37 9.31 30.62 51.24
C LYS A 37 8.29 31.73 50.90
N GLY A 38 7.02 31.37 50.71
CA GLY A 38 5.93 32.31 50.45
C GLY A 38 5.75 32.71 48.98
N GLU A 39 6.41 32.02 48.03
CA GLU A 39 6.14 32.23 46.60
C GLU A 39 4.86 31.49 46.19
N ASP A 40 3.77 32.23 45.95
CA ASP A 40 2.52 31.69 45.41
C ASP A 40 2.36 32.03 43.92
N THR A 41 3.06 31.27 43.07
CA THR A 41 2.98 31.43 41.60
C THR A 41 2.21 30.28 40.98
N ARG A 42 1.48 30.57 39.89
CA ARG A 42 0.69 29.55 39.17
C ARG A 42 1.56 28.40 38.67
N PHE A 43 2.78 28.68 38.18
CA PHE A 43 3.79 27.68 37.80
C PHE A 43 4.06 26.63 38.89
N LEU A 44 4.17 27.05 40.16
CA LEU A 44 4.43 26.14 41.28
C LEU A 44 3.21 25.28 41.63
N LYS A 45 1.99 25.82 41.53
CA LYS A 45 0.73 25.12 41.81
C LYS A 45 0.36 24.05 40.77
N VAL A 46 0.74 24.26 39.50
CA VAL A 46 0.54 23.26 38.43
C VAL A 46 1.26 21.94 38.73
N SER A 47 2.37 22.00 39.48
CA SER A 47 3.22 20.84 39.75
C SER A 47 2.80 20.03 40.99
N THR A 48 1.77 20.44 41.73
CA THR A 48 1.42 19.85 43.05
C THR A 48 0.09 19.09 43.14
N SER A 49 -0.87 19.28 42.21
CA SER A 49 -2.10 18.45 41.94
C SER A 49 -3.38 19.24 41.59
N GLU A 50 -3.37 20.58 41.60
CA GLU A 50 -4.53 21.45 41.33
C GLU A 50 -4.66 21.89 39.85
N THR A 51 -4.29 21.03 38.90
CA THR A 51 -4.13 21.39 37.47
C THR A 51 -5.44 21.85 36.80
N LEU A 52 -6.57 21.20 37.09
CA LEU A 52 -7.86 21.50 36.47
C LEU A 52 -8.44 22.85 36.92
N ASP A 53 -8.29 23.18 38.20
CA ASP A 53 -8.76 24.45 38.76
C ASP A 53 -7.93 25.63 38.23
N LEU A 54 -6.62 25.42 38.06
CA LEU A 54 -5.73 26.41 37.44
C LEU A 54 -6.02 26.65 35.96
N CYS A 55 -6.46 25.63 35.21
CA CYS A 55 -6.91 25.79 33.82
C CYS A 55 -8.20 26.64 33.73
N LYS A 56 -9.03 26.62 34.78
CA LYS A 56 -10.32 27.32 34.81
C LYS A 56 -10.27 28.69 35.48
N ALA A 57 -9.18 29.03 36.17
CA ALA A 57 -9.01 30.24 36.97
C ALA A 57 -9.29 31.56 36.21
N GLU A 58 -9.79 32.55 36.95
CA GLU A 58 -9.95 33.94 36.48
C GLU A 58 -9.10 34.89 37.34
N PRO A 59 -8.22 35.73 36.75
CA PRO A 59 -7.91 35.86 35.31
C PRO A 59 -7.16 34.63 34.76
N PRO A 60 -7.19 34.33 33.45
CA PRO A 60 -6.54 33.15 32.87
C PRO A 60 -5.02 33.22 32.97
N ALA A 61 -4.34 32.06 32.91
CA ALA A 61 -2.88 32.02 32.80
C ALA A 61 -2.44 32.59 31.44
N THR A 62 -1.40 33.43 31.43
CA THR A 62 -0.88 34.09 30.22
C THR A 62 0.63 33.94 30.07
N ASP A 63 1.25 33.16 30.95
CA ASP A 63 2.67 32.85 30.96
C ASP A 63 2.89 31.56 30.16
N LEU A 64 3.78 31.59 29.17
CA LEU A 64 3.98 30.49 28.21
C LEU A 64 4.44 29.21 28.91
N ASP A 65 5.41 29.30 29.81
CA ASP A 65 5.94 28.13 30.55
C ASP A 65 4.83 27.47 31.37
N THR A 66 4.01 28.28 32.05
CA THR A 66 2.85 27.77 32.82
C THR A 66 1.81 27.11 31.91
N LEU A 67 1.53 27.69 30.73
CA LEU A 67 0.57 27.15 29.76
C LEU A 67 1.06 25.85 29.12
N ASP A 68 2.34 25.75 28.76
CA ASP A 68 2.95 24.54 28.20
C ASP A 68 2.88 23.38 29.20
N ILE A 69 3.19 23.62 30.48
CA ILE A 69 3.11 22.59 31.52
C ILE A 69 1.65 22.16 31.75
N LEU A 70 0.71 23.11 31.81
CA LEU A 70 -0.72 22.81 31.89
C LEU A 70 -1.16 21.95 30.70
N TYR A 71 -0.80 22.34 29.49
CA TYR A 71 -1.14 21.63 28.25
C TYR A 71 -0.56 20.21 28.22
N GLN A 72 0.73 20.04 28.55
CA GLN A 72 1.35 18.71 28.63
C GLN A 72 0.73 17.83 29.71
N THR A 73 0.37 18.42 30.86
CA THR A 73 -0.30 17.69 31.95
C THR A 73 -1.69 17.24 31.53
N LEU A 74 -2.48 18.11 30.91
CA LEU A 74 -3.79 17.77 30.34
C LEU A 74 -3.69 16.69 29.26
N LYS A 75 -2.64 16.74 28.41
CA LYS A 75 -2.38 15.72 27.38
C LYS A 75 -2.09 14.34 27.99
N ARG A 76 -1.39 14.29 29.13
CA ARG A 76 -1.15 13.04 29.87
C ARG A 76 -2.41 12.50 30.56
N MET A 77 -3.37 13.36 30.88
CA MET A 77 -4.63 12.97 31.55
C MET A 77 -5.68 12.38 30.60
N GLY A 78 -5.56 12.55 29.28
CA GLY A 78 -6.40 11.91 28.25
C GLY A 78 -7.84 12.47 28.12
N ASP A 79 -8.52 12.75 29.23
CA ASP A 79 -9.97 13.03 29.26
C ASP A 79 -10.35 14.53 29.23
N GLN A 80 -9.42 15.42 28.85
CA GLN A 80 -9.58 16.88 29.00
C GLN A 80 -9.36 17.66 27.71
N ALA A 81 -9.80 17.12 26.57
CA ALA A 81 -9.64 17.74 25.26
C ALA A 81 -10.27 19.15 25.17
N GLU A 82 -11.45 19.35 25.76
CA GLU A 82 -12.12 20.66 25.73
C GLU A 82 -11.41 21.71 26.59
N THR A 83 -10.94 21.32 27.77
CA THR A 83 -10.13 22.17 28.65
C THR A 83 -8.82 22.56 27.95
N MET A 84 -8.21 21.62 27.22
CA MET A 84 -6.98 21.86 26.45
C MET A 84 -7.21 22.87 25.31
N ARG A 85 -8.31 22.75 24.56
CA ARG A 85 -8.68 23.69 23.49
C ARG A 85 -8.91 25.11 24.01
N THR A 86 -9.61 25.22 25.14
CA THR A 86 -10.02 26.52 25.68
C THR A 86 -8.90 27.23 26.45
N LEU A 87 -7.89 26.50 26.93
CA LEU A 87 -6.76 27.06 27.67
C LEU A 87 -6.03 28.17 26.89
N TRP A 88 -5.57 27.85 25.68
CA TRP A 88 -4.86 28.80 24.82
C TRP A 88 -5.76 29.91 24.29
N GLU A 89 -7.04 29.61 24.01
CA GLU A 89 -8.03 30.60 23.57
C GLU A 89 -8.25 31.67 24.65
N ARG A 90 -8.39 31.28 25.93
CA ARG A 90 -8.57 32.21 27.06
C ARG A 90 -7.33 33.07 27.29
N ALA A 91 -6.15 32.47 27.25
CA ALA A 91 -4.89 33.18 27.39
C ALA A 91 -4.73 34.25 26.30
N SER A 92 -4.94 33.86 25.04
CA SER A 92 -4.82 34.73 23.86
C SER A 92 -5.84 35.88 23.86
N LYS A 93 -7.05 35.64 24.36
CA LYS A 93 -8.07 36.69 24.56
C LYS A 93 -7.70 37.68 25.65
N ALA A 94 -7.00 37.25 26.70
CA ALA A 94 -6.54 38.14 27.77
C ALA A 94 -5.39 39.06 27.34
N LYS A 95 -4.57 38.63 26.38
CA LYS A 95 -3.49 39.45 25.79
C LYS A 95 -3.55 39.42 24.25
N PRO A 96 -4.50 40.15 23.62
CA PRO A 96 -4.73 40.09 22.18
C PRO A 96 -3.57 40.64 21.32
N GLN A 97 -2.74 41.52 21.89
CA GLN A 97 -1.60 42.16 21.21
C GLN A 97 -0.27 41.39 21.40
N ASP A 98 -0.28 40.28 22.14
CA ASP A 98 0.90 39.44 22.36
C ASP A 98 1.03 38.43 21.21
N LEU A 99 1.93 38.71 20.27
CA LEU A 99 2.08 37.90 19.05
C LEU A 99 2.57 36.48 19.36
N ASP A 100 3.50 36.32 20.31
CA ASP A 100 4.09 35.03 20.65
C ASP A 100 3.02 34.10 21.24
N LEU A 101 2.16 34.64 22.11
CA LEU A 101 1.03 33.91 22.68
C LEU A 101 0.01 33.47 21.61
N GLN A 102 -0.33 34.36 20.67
CA GLN A 102 -1.27 34.06 19.58
C GLN A 102 -0.69 33.02 18.62
N MET A 103 0.60 33.12 18.28
CA MET A 103 1.30 32.18 17.41
C MET A 103 1.49 30.82 18.08
N ARG A 104 1.70 30.76 19.39
CA ARG A 104 1.77 29.50 20.13
C ARG A 104 0.44 28.76 20.11
N TRP A 105 -0.67 29.46 20.40
CA TRP A 105 -2.02 28.91 20.27
C TRP A 105 -2.27 28.38 18.86
N PHE A 106 -1.92 29.18 17.84
CA PHE A 106 -2.07 28.79 16.44
C PHE A 106 -1.29 27.51 16.10
N THR A 107 0.00 27.47 16.45
CA THR A 107 0.92 26.38 16.10
C THR A 107 0.48 25.07 16.76
N ASP A 108 0.17 25.11 18.05
CA ASP A 108 -0.26 23.91 18.79
C ASP A 108 -1.59 23.37 18.26
N ALA A 109 -2.51 24.24 17.85
CA ALA A 109 -3.77 23.83 17.23
C ALA A 109 -3.56 23.25 15.82
N PHE A 110 -2.71 23.88 15.00
CA PHE A 110 -2.45 23.47 13.62
C PHE A 110 -1.67 22.15 13.55
N GLU A 111 -0.64 21.97 14.38
CA GLU A 111 0.14 20.72 14.42
C GLU A 111 -0.65 19.57 15.06
N GLY A 112 -1.61 19.88 15.92
CA GLY A 112 -2.50 18.92 16.57
C GLY A 112 -3.74 18.51 15.76
N ASP A 113 -3.84 18.91 14.48
CA ASP A 113 -4.99 18.68 13.59
C ASP A 113 -6.33 19.26 14.13
N ASP A 114 -6.30 20.25 15.04
CA ASP A 114 -7.49 20.95 15.53
C ASP A 114 -7.82 22.15 14.63
N TRP A 115 -8.38 21.86 13.45
CA TRP A 115 -8.66 22.85 12.41
C TRP A 115 -9.56 23.98 12.89
N LYS A 116 -10.53 23.69 13.77
CA LYS A 116 -11.46 24.69 14.30
C LYS A 116 -10.76 25.67 15.24
N SER A 117 -9.91 25.17 16.14
CA SER A 117 -9.09 26.02 17.01
C SER A 117 -8.07 26.83 16.21
N ALA A 118 -7.41 26.20 15.23
CA ALA A 118 -6.45 26.87 14.34
C ALA A 118 -7.13 27.98 13.51
N GLN A 119 -8.35 27.74 13.00
CA GLN A 119 -9.13 28.75 12.26
C GLN A 119 -9.47 29.95 13.14
N LYS A 120 -9.91 29.74 14.39
CA LYS A 120 -10.19 30.83 15.35
C LYS A 120 -8.93 31.64 15.68
N ALA A 121 -7.80 30.96 15.86
CA ALA A 121 -6.51 31.61 16.10
C ALA A 121 -6.10 32.46 14.88
N ALA A 122 -6.22 31.93 13.67
CA ALA A 122 -5.95 32.67 12.43
C ALA A 122 -6.86 33.88 12.24
N MET A 123 -8.15 33.76 12.58
CA MET A 123 -9.09 34.89 12.58
C MET A 123 -8.67 35.99 13.57
N THR A 124 -8.16 35.61 14.74
CA THR A 124 -7.68 36.56 15.75
C THR A 124 -6.40 37.25 15.28
N LEU A 125 -5.47 36.48 14.69
CA LEU A 125 -4.23 36.98 14.10
C LEU A 125 -4.49 38.01 12.99
N GLN A 126 -5.40 37.73 12.04
CA GLN A 126 -5.69 38.67 10.96
C GLN A 126 -6.39 39.96 11.44
N ASN A 127 -7.16 39.89 12.53
CA ASN A 127 -7.87 41.04 13.09
C ASN A 127 -6.92 41.93 13.90
N ASN A 128 -6.06 41.33 14.73
CA ASN A 128 -5.16 42.06 15.62
C ASN A 128 -3.89 42.55 14.90
N PHE A 129 -3.45 41.82 13.86
CA PHE A 129 -2.23 42.12 13.09
C PHE A 129 -2.53 42.29 11.59
N PRO A 130 -3.38 43.25 11.18
CA PRO A 130 -3.87 43.37 9.80
C PRO A 130 -2.80 43.76 8.77
N LYS A 131 -1.63 44.22 9.22
CA LYS A 131 -0.47 44.52 8.34
C LYS A 131 0.16 43.26 7.77
N THR A 132 -0.01 42.12 8.44
CA THR A 132 0.61 40.85 8.06
C THR A 132 -0.36 40.05 7.19
N ARG A 133 -0.23 40.23 5.87
CA ARG A 133 -1.12 39.64 4.85
C ARG A 133 -1.33 38.12 5.00
N LYS A 134 -0.28 37.37 5.32
CA LYS A 134 -0.36 35.89 5.41
C LYS A 134 -1.44 35.40 6.38
N TYR A 135 -1.74 36.13 7.44
CA TYR A 135 -2.79 35.75 8.40
C TYR A 135 -4.19 35.76 7.77
N TYR A 136 -4.44 36.64 6.80
CA TYR A 136 -5.70 36.65 6.06
C TYR A 136 -5.87 35.38 5.23
N LEU A 137 -4.82 35.00 4.49
CA LEU A 137 -4.81 33.77 3.69
C LEU A 137 -4.86 32.51 4.56
N TRP A 138 -4.19 32.51 5.71
CA TRP A 138 -4.30 31.41 6.69
C TRP A 138 -5.74 31.24 7.17
N ALA A 139 -6.44 32.33 7.46
CA ALA A 139 -7.84 32.26 7.86
C ALA A 139 -8.75 31.71 6.74
N ILE A 140 -8.49 32.07 5.47
CA ILE A 140 -9.16 31.49 4.30
C ILE A 140 -8.91 29.98 4.22
N PHE A 141 -7.62 29.59 4.20
CA PHE A 141 -7.20 28.19 4.08
C PHE A 141 -7.75 27.32 5.21
N LEU A 142 -7.73 27.80 6.45
CA LEU A 142 -8.23 27.02 7.59
C LEU A 142 -9.76 26.93 7.60
N SER A 143 -10.45 27.94 7.06
CA SER A 143 -11.88 27.86 6.84
C SER A 143 -12.22 26.80 5.78
N HIS A 144 -11.37 26.66 4.74
CA HIS A 144 -11.45 25.55 3.78
C HIS A 144 -11.17 24.18 4.43
N LEU A 145 -10.12 24.06 5.26
CA LEU A 145 -9.81 22.79 5.95
C LEU A 145 -10.96 22.35 6.88
N VAL A 146 -11.59 23.27 7.63
CA VAL A 146 -12.76 22.92 8.45
C VAL A 146 -13.96 22.53 7.59
N ALA A 147 -14.13 23.12 6.40
CA ALA A 147 -15.22 22.80 5.48
C ALA A 147 -15.11 21.40 4.87
N THR A 148 -13.88 20.95 4.62
CA THR A 148 -13.56 19.67 3.97
C THR A 148 -13.31 18.53 4.95
N ASP A 149 -13.03 18.84 6.22
CA ASP A 149 -12.78 17.85 7.25
C ASP A 149 -14.04 17.04 7.61
N GLN A 150 -13.92 15.72 7.56
CA GLN A 150 -15.02 14.78 7.86
C GLN A 150 -15.34 14.71 9.36
N ALA A 151 -14.39 15.06 10.24
CA ALA A 151 -14.64 15.11 11.68
C ALA A 151 -15.45 16.34 12.10
N SER A 152 -15.62 17.32 11.22
CA SER A 152 -16.37 18.55 11.47
C SER A 152 -17.89 18.35 11.26
N SER A 153 -18.71 19.04 12.06
CA SER A 153 -20.17 18.96 11.97
C SER A 153 -20.70 19.52 10.64
N GLU A 154 -21.85 19.04 10.16
CA GLU A 154 -22.42 19.52 8.88
C GLU A 154 -22.71 21.03 8.90
N SER A 155 -23.13 21.56 10.04
CA SER A 155 -23.35 23.00 10.24
C SER A 155 -22.04 23.79 10.18
N ASP A 156 -20.98 23.30 10.82
CA ASP A 156 -19.64 23.89 10.72
C ASP A 156 -19.15 23.85 9.26
N ARG A 157 -19.27 22.70 8.58
CA ARG A 157 -18.83 22.55 7.20
C ARG A 157 -19.49 23.55 6.24
N LYS A 158 -20.82 23.73 6.36
CA LYS A 158 -21.57 24.74 5.59
C LYS A 158 -21.16 26.16 5.92
N LEU A 159 -21.02 26.48 7.22
CA LEU A 159 -20.65 27.81 7.69
C LEU A 159 -19.26 28.21 7.22
N PHE A 160 -18.26 27.37 7.48
CA PHE A 160 -16.87 27.64 7.11
C PHE A 160 -16.63 27.55 5.61
N GLY A 161 -17.36 26.70 4.88
CA GLY A 161 -17.35 26.69 3.41
C GLY A 161 -17.86 28.01 2.82
N THR A 162 -18.97 28.53 3.37
CA THR A 162 -19.50 29.85 2.96
C THR A 162 -18.52 30.98 3.30
N LEU A 163 -17.87 30.90 4.46
CA LEU A 163 -16.89 31.89 4.89
C LEU A 163 -15.65 31.88 4.00
N ALA A 164 -15.08 30.70 3.73
CA ALA A 164 -13.92 30.52 2.85
C ALA A 164 -14.21 31.08 1.45
N TYR A 165 -15.37 30.72 0.87
CA TYR A 165 -15.83 31.24 -0.42
C TYR A 165 -15.89 32.78 -0.40
N ARG A 166 -16.65 33.38 0.52
CA ARG A 166 -16.80 34.85 0.56
C ARG A 166 -15.48 35.58 0.75
N MET A 167 -14.58 35.05 1.57
CA MET A 167 -13.28 35.67 1.81
C MET A 167 -12.38 35.56 0.58
N VAL A 168 -12.34 34.41 -0.09
CA VAL A 168 -11.47 34.21 -1.26
C VAL A 168 -12.02 34.92 -2.51
N SER A 169 -13.34 34.95 -2.73
CA SER A 169 -13.95 35.74 -3.81
C SER A 169 -13.66 37.23 -3.63
N LYS A 170 -13.77 37.73 -2.39
CA LYS A 170 -13.39 39.13 -2.10
C LYS A 170 -11.90 39.41 -2.36
N ALA A 171 -11.04 38.42 -2.13
CA ALA A 171 -9.62 38.53 -2.46
C ALA A 171 -9.39 38.58 -3.98
N ALA A 172 -10.13 37.80 -4.76
CA ALA A 172 -10.11 37.85 -6.23
C ALA A 172 -10.66 39.18 -6.77
N ASP A 173 -11.79 39.67 -6.25
CA ASP A 173 -12.39 40.95 -6.64
C ASP A 173 -11.49 42.15 -6.34
N SER A 174 -10.59 42.00 -5.36
CA SER A 174 -9.63 43.05 -4.98
C SER A 174 -8.42 43.12 -5.91
N VAL A 175 -8.28 42.20 -6.88
CA VAL A 175 -7.17 42.20 -7.85
C VAL A 175 -7.36 43.36 -8.83
N PRO A 176 -6.46 44.35 -8.85
CA PRO A 176 -6.63 45.55 -9.66
C PRO A 176 -6.47 45.23 -11.15
N SER A 177 -7.18 45.98 -11.99
CA SER A 177 -7.08 45.85 -13.45
C SER A 177 -5.74 46.33 -14.00
N ASP A 178 -5.07 47.28 -13.32
CA ASP A 178 -3.70 47.69 -13.67
C ASP A 178 -2.67 46.73 -13.05
N PRO A 179 -1.89 45.98 -13.86
CA PRO A 179 -0.87 45.06 -13.36
C PRO A 179 0.22 45.72 -12.51
N LYS A 180 0.41 47.05 -12.61
CA LYS A 180 1.38 47.80 -11.79
C LYS A 180 0.94 47.95 -10.34
N GLU A 181 -0.36 47.89 -10.07
CA GLU A 181 -0.94 48.05 -8.74
C GLU A 181 -1.14 46.71 -8.00
N LEU A 182 -0.80 45.57 -8.59
CA LEU A 182 -1.05 44.23 -8.04
C LEU A 182 -0.57 44.04 -6.58
N LEU A 183 0.56 44.66 -6.21
CA LEU A 183 1.13 44.56 -4.87
C LEU A 183 0.53 45.55 -3.87
N SER A 184 -0.29 46.49 -4.32
CA SER A 184 -0.83 47.59 -3.49
C SER A 184 -1.98 47.15 -2.58
N PRO A 185 -2.96 46.32 -3.01
CA PRO A 185 -4.02 45.85 -2.12
C PRO A 185 -3.53 44.69 -1.24
N PRO A 186 -3.55 44.83 0.10
CA PRO A 186 -3.00 43.82 1.01
C PRO A 186 -3.81 42.52 1.07
N ARG A 187 -5.04 42.52 0.53
CA ARG A 187 -5.95 41.36 0.54
C ARG A 187 -6.23 40.79 -0.85
N ALA A 188 -5.66 41.39 -1.91
CA ALA A 188 -5.79 40.84 -3.26
C ALA A 188 -5.01 39.53 -3.40
N ILE A 189 -5.41 38.70 -4.36
CA ILE A 189 -4.58 37.59 -4.85
C ILE A 189 -3.38 38.18 -5.61
N GLN A 190 -2.18 37.74 -5.27
CA GLN A 190 -0.91 38.28 -5.78
C GLN A 190 -0.04 37.21 -6.45
N GLY A 191 -0.33 35.92 -6.25
CA GLY A 191 0.46 34.84 -6.81
C GLY A 191 -0.33 33.59 -7.19
N PRO A 192 0.30 32.66 -7.93
CA PRO A 192 -0.34 31.43 -8.39
C PRO A 192 -0.91 30.56 -7.26
N GLU A 193 -0.18 30.32 -6.17
CA GLU A 193 -0.62 29.46 -5.06
C GLU A 193 -1.93 29.93 -4.40
N GLU A 194 -2.15 31.24 -4.38
CA GLU A 194 -3.36 31.83 -3.81
C GLU A 194 -4.55 31.71 -4.76
N LEU A 195 -4.31 31.77 -6.07
CA LEU A 195 -5.32 31.43 -7.06
C LEU A 195 -5.64 29.93 -7.03
N LEU A 196 -4.64 29.06 -6.83
CA LEU A 196 -4.88 27.62 -6.63
C LEU A 196 -5.72 27.35 -5.37
N LEU A 197 -5.49 28.10 -4.28
CA LEU A 197 -6.35 28.03 -3.09
C LEU A 197 -7.80 28.42 -3.42
N LEU A 198 -8.01 29.48 -4.21
CA LEU A 198 -9.34 29.84 -4.69
C LEU A 198 -9.97 28.70 -5.49
N VAL A 199 -9.22 28.15 -6.46
CA VAL A 199 -9.66 27.03 -7.29
C VAL A 199 -10.09 25.87 -6.40
N LYS A 200 -9.29 25.49 -5.39
CA LYS A 200 -9.63 24.39 -4.46
C LYS A 200 -10.91 24.64 -3.67
N ILE A 201 -11.11 25.87 -3.18
CA ILE A 201 -12.33 26.25 -2.49
C ILE A 201 -13.55 26.13 -3.42
N TYR A 202 -13.43 26.59 -4.67
CA TYR A 202 -14.50 26.54 -5.64
C TYR A 202 -14.78 25.09 -6.09
N GLU A 203 -13.75 24.27 -6.29
CA GLU A 203 -13.86 22.84 -6.60
C GLU A 203 -14.62 22.08 -5.51
N SER A 204 -14.28 22.33 -4.24
CA SER A 204 -14.96 21.67 -3.10
C SER A 204 -16.46 22.01 -2.99
N GLN A 205 -16.90 23.07 -3.66
CA GLN A 205 -18.29 23.54 -3.69
C GLN A 205 -18.99 23.30 -5.04
N GLY A 206 -18.32 22.62 -5.98
CA GLY A 206 -18.85 22.32 -7.31
C GLY A 206 -19.01 23.53 -8.24
N ARG A 207 -18.33 24.65 -7.97
CA ARG A 207 -18.44 25.92 -8.72
C ARG A 207 -17.47 25.96 -9.90
N HIS A 208 -17.52 24.95 -10.76
CA HIS A 208 -16.55 24.80 -11.85
C HIS A 208 -16.71 25.85 -12.97
N ASP A 209 -17.93 26.32 -13.21
CA ASP A 209 -18.20 27.38 -14.20
C ASP A 209 -17.57 28.72 -13.79
N GLU A 210 -17.57 29.04 -12.49
CA GLU A 210 -16.95 30.25 -11.97
C GLU A 210 -15.41 30.20 -12.07
N ILE A 211 -14.82 29.00 -11.90
CA ILE A 211 -13.38 28.80 -12.11
C ILE A 211 -13.03 29.15 -13.56
N VAL A 212 -13.80 28.66 -14.54
CA VAL A 212 -13.59 28.97 -15.95
C VAL A 212 -13.66 30.48 -16.20
N LYS A 213 -14.68 31.17 -15.66
CA LYS A 213 -14.82 32.63 -15.78
C LYS A 213 -13.62 33.40 -15.20
N ILE A 214 -13.08 32.95 -14.07
CA ILE A 214 -11.89 33.56 -13.46
C ILE A 214 -10.65 33.33 -14.32
N LEU A 215 -10.48 32.11 -14.85
CA LEU A 215 -9.33 31.76 -15.71
C LEU A 215 -9.38 32.45 -17.08
N ASP A 216 -10.56 32.90 -17.52
CA ASP A 216 -10.75 33.73 -18.71
C ASP A 216 -10.53 35.24 -18.48
N SER A 217 -10.42 35.68 -17.22
CA SER A 217 -10.23 37.10 -16.90
C SER A 217 -8.83 37.62 -17.27
N GLU A 218 -8.73 38.86 -17.73
CA GLU A 218 -7.44 39.44 -18.13
C GLU A 218 -6.52 39.78 -16.93
N ASN A 219 -7.11 40.13 -15.79
CA ASN A 219 -6.38 40.60 -14.60
C ASN A 219 -5.93 39.46 -13.66
N LEU A 220 -6.65 38.33 -13.63
CA LEU A 220 -6.35 37.20 -12.74
C LEU A 220 -6.23 35.85 -13.47
N GLY A 221 -6.75 35.74 -14.70
CA GLY A 221 -6.80 34.49 -15.46
C GLY A 221 -5.47 34.09 -16.10
N LEU A 222 -5.52 33.20 -17.08
CA LEU A 222 -4.33 32.53 -17.66
C LEU A 222 -3.31 33.52 -18.23
N SER A 223 -3.77 34.52 -18.97
CA SER A 223 -2.92 35.54 -19.61
C SER A 223 -2.46 36.65 -18.66
N SER A 224 -2.94 36.65 -17.42
CA SER A 224 -2.63 37.68 -16.44
C SER A 224 -1.16 37.68 -16.01
N ARG A 225 -0.72 38.79 -15.41
CA ARG A 225 0.62 38.88 -14.78
C ARG A 225 0.81 37.88 -13.65
N VAL A 226 -0.28 37.41 -13.02
CA VAL A 226 -0.26 36.46 -11.90
C VAL A 226 0.13 35.07 -12.39
N ILE A 227 -0.41 34.63 -13.53
CA ILE A 227 -0.32 33.24 -14.01
C ILE A 227 0.61 33.05 -15.21
N GLN A 228 0.71 34.04 -16.10
CA GLN A 228 1.67 34.06 -17.22
C GLN A 228 1.61 32.79 -18.11
N ASN A 229 0.40 32.28 -18.37
CA ASN A 229 0.13 31.08 -19.16
C ASN A 229 0.78 29.79 -18.61
N ASP A 230 0.91 29.67 -17.29
CA ASP A 230 1.36 28.44 -16.64
C ASP A 230 0.47 27.24 -17.04
N TRP A 231 1.11 26.17 -17.52
CA TRP A 231 0.46 24.95 -17.99
C TRP A 231 -0.38 24.25 -16.91
N SER A 232 0.00 24.37 -15.64
CA SER A 232 -0.78 23.81 -14.53
C SER A 232 -2.19 24.38 -14.47
N PHE A 233 -2.37 25.68 -14.75
CA PHE A 233 -3.68 26.33 -14.80
C PHE A 233 -4.44 26.04 -16.09
N VAL A 234 -3.73 25.75 -17.20
CA VAL A 234 -4.37 25.20 -18.40
C VAL A 234 -5.03 23.86 -18.05
N GLY A 235 -4.31 22.98 -17.34
CA GLY A 235 -4.87 21.72 -16.81
C GLY A 235 -6.10 21.93 -15.91
N VAL A 236 -6.05 22.93 -15.01
CA VAL A 236 -7.21 23.31 -14.17
C VAL A 236 -8.40 23.75 -15.03
N LYS A 237 -8.19 24.57 -16.06
CA LYS A 237 -9.26 25.02 -16.96
C LYS A 237 -9.86 23.85 -17.74
N LEU A 238 -9.02 22.95 -18.28
CA LEU A 238 -9.49 21.74 -18.99
C LEU A 238 -10.39 20.88 -18.09
N SER A 239 -9.92 20.58 -16.88
CA SER A 239 -10.69 19.81 -15.89
C SER A 239 -11.98 20.55 -15.47
N SER A 240 -11.94 21.88 -15.33
CA SER A 240 -13.12 22.67 -14.93
C SER A 240 -14.17 22.74 -16.03
N LEU A 241 -13.76 22.85 -17.31
CA LEU A 241 -14.66 22.78 -18.47
C LEU A 241 -15.36 21.41 -18.55
N GLU A 242 -14.63 20.32 -18.30
CA GLU A 242 -15.18 18.96 -18.24
C GLU A 242 -16.21 18.84 -17.10
N LYS A 243 -15.85 19.22 -15.87
CA LYS A 243 -16.73 19.11 -14.69
C LYS A 243 -17.93 20.07 -14.73
N ALA A 244 -17.82 21.21 -15.40
CA ALA A 244 -18.91 22.16 -15.61
C ALA A 244 -19.82 21.80 -16.79
N GLU A 245 -19.52 20.71 -17.51
CA GLU A 245 -20.25 20.26 -18.70
C GLU A 245 -20.32 21.32 -19.82
N MET A 246 -19.30 22.18 -19.91
CA MET A 246 -19.25 23.28 -20.87
C MET A 246 -18.71 22.82 -22.24
N TRP A 247 -19.34 21.79 -22.82
CA TRP A 247 -18.79 21.01 -23.94
C TRP A 247 -18.44 21.84 -25.18
N MET A 248 -19.28 22.80 -25.56
CA MET A 248 -18.99 23.66 -26.73
C MET A 248 -17.73 24.52 -26.52
N GLN A 249 -17.58 25.09 -25.33
CA GLN A 249 -16.39 25.86 -24.97
C GLN A 249 -15.17 24.95 -24.81
N GLY A 250 -15.35 23.77 -24.19
CA GLY A 250 -14.32 22.74 -24.06
C GLY A 250 -13.75 22.29 -25.40
N LEU A 251 -14.63 22.01 -26.38
CA LEU A 251 -14.23 21.63 -27.73
C LEU A 251 -13.47 22.76 -28.44
N SER A 252 -13.97 24.00 -28.37
CA SER A 252 -13.33 25.16 -28.98
C SER A 252 -11.94 25.39 -28.39
N TYR A 253 -11.83 25.36 -27.05
CA TYR A 253 -10.60 25.59 -26.34
C TYR A 253 -9.56 24.50 -26.60
N ALA A 254 -9.98 23.23 -26.66
CA ALA A 254 -9.08 22.13 -27.00
C ALA A 254 -8.56 22.25 -28.45
N LYS A 255 -9.40 22.64 -29.41
CA LYS A 255 -8.98 22.91 -30.80
C LYS A 255 -8.00 24.09 -30.89
N GLU A 256 -8.20 25.14 -30.09
CA GLU A 256 -7.28 26.29 -30.01
C GLU A 256 -5.90 25.89 -29.48
N LEU A 257 -5.86 25.08 -28.42
CA LEU A 257 -4.59 24.57 -27.89
C LEU A 257 -3.88 23.66 -28.90
N LEU A 258 -4.63 22.84 -29.63
CA LEU A 258 -4.13 21.91 -30.65
C LEU A 258 -4.05 22.54 -32.06
N ALA A 259 -4.01 23.87 -32.17
CA ALA A 259 -3.93 24.56 -33.45
C ALA A 259 -2.81 23.98 -34.34
N ILE A 260 -3.16 23.67 -35.58
CA ILE A 260 -2.26 23.00 -36.53
C ILE A 260 -1.09 23.96 -36.84
N PRO A 261 0.17 23.54 -36.62
CA PRO A 261 1.31 24.43 -36.73
C PRO A 261 1.61 24.72 -38.20
N THR A 262 1.85 26.00 -38.51
CA THR A 262 2.19 26.48 -39.85
C THR A 262 3.69 26.74 -40.03
N ASN A 263 4.43 26.80 -38.92
CA ASN A 263 5.86 27.03 -38.87
C ASN A 263 6.54 26.21 -37.76
N GLU A 264 7.88 26.17 -37.78
CA GLU A 264 8.67 25.37 -36.84
C GLU A 264 8.61 25.88 -35.39
N ALA A 265 8.36 27.19 -35.17
CA ALA A 265 8.22 27.74 -33.83
C ALA A 265 6.91 27.26 -33.16
N GLU A 266 5.80 27.26 -33.90
CA GLU A 266 4.52 26.71 -33.47
C GLU A 266 4.59 25.21 -33.23
N LYS A 267 5.30 24.47 -34.09
CA LYS A 267 5.51 23.03 -33.92
C LYS A 267 6.27 22.70 -32.64
N LYS A 268 7.22 23.54 -32.24
CA LYS A 268 7.94 23.39 -30.97
C LYS A 268 7.02 23.69 -29.78
N ALA A 269 6.23 24.76 -29.84
CA ALA A 269 5.26 25.09 -28.81
C ALA A 269 4.16 24.02 -28.65
N LEU A 270 3.79 23.34 -29.74
CA LEU A 270 2.80 22.25 -29.74
C LEU A 270 3.27 21.03 -28.96
N GLN A 271 4.57 20.80 -28.77
CA GLN A 271 5.06 19.63 -28.02
C GLN A 271 4.52 19.58 -26.58
N GLU A 272 4.37 20.73 -25.93
CA GLU A 272 3.78 20.84 -24.59
C GLU A 272 2.25 20.70 -24.63
N ARG A 273 1.62 21.03 -25.77
CA ARG A 273 0.16 21.02 -25.94
C ARG A 273 -0.40 19.71 -26.49
N ASP A 274 0.43 18.87 -27.10
CA ASP A 274 0.11 17.49 -27.47
C ASP A 274 0.07 16.61 -26.21
N ASP A 275 -0.81 16.99 -25.28
CA ASP A 275 -1.05 16.37 -23.98
C ASP A 275 -2.39 15.61 -24.04
N TRP A 276 -2.42 14.39 -23.50
CA TRP A 276 -3.63 13.58 -23.46
C TRP A 276 -4.79 14.28 -22.76
N ALA A 277 -4.57 15.15 -21.77
CA ALA A 277 -5.64 15.91 -21.11
C ALA A 277 -6.41 16.82 -22.09
N VAL A 278 -5.71 17.41 -23.07
CA VAL A 278 -6.33 18.27 -24.10
C VAL A 278 -7.13 17.41 -25.08
N TRP A 279 -6.53 16.32 -25.57
CA TRP A 279 -7.20 15.36 -26.47
C TRP A 279 -8.41 14.70 -25.81
N LYS A 280 -8.29 14.31 -24.53
CA LYS A 280 -9.39 13.76 -23.74
C LYS A 280 -10.57 14.72 -23.68
N LEU A 281 -10.34 16.01 -23.39
CA LEU A 281 -11.41 17.01 -23.37
C LEU A 281 -12.06 17.16 -24.76
N LEU A 282 -11.26 17.19 -25.83
CA LEU A 282 -11.76 17.25 -27.21
C LEU A 282 -12.67 16.06 -27.54
N VAL A 283 -12.25 14.84 -27.19
CA VAL A 283 -13.01 13.61 -27.42
C VAL A 283 -14.29 13.57 -26.56
N ILE A 284 -14.19 13.85 -25.26
CA ILE A 284 -15.33 13.85 -24.34
C ILE A 284 -16.34 14.94 -24.73
N SER A 285 -15.88 16.13 -25.09
CA SER A 285 -16.77 17.21 -25.53
C SER A 285 -17.52 16.83 -26.80
N THR A 286 -16.82 16.25 -27.77
CA THR A 286 -17.43 15.76 -29.02
C THR A 286 -18.50 14.69 -28.74
N ARG A 287 -18.20 13.71 -27.88
CA ARG A 287 -19.14 12.66 -27.47
C ARG A 287 -20.39 13.21 -26.80
N ASN A 288 -20.25 14.18 -25.90
CA ASN A 288 -21.38 14.74 -25.15
C ASN A 288 -22.21 15.73 -25.97
N ILE A 289 -21.62 16.45 -26.93
CA ILE A 289 -22.38 17.25 -27.91
C ILE A 289 -23.26 16.34 -28.78
N ASN A 290 -22.77 15.13 -29.10
CA ASN A 290 -23.53 14.04 -29.69
C ASN A 290 -24.27 14.39 -31.01
N THR A 291 -23.68 15.27 -31.82
CA THR A 291 -24.17 15.58 -33.18
C THR A 291 -23.25 14.95 -34.21
N GLN A 292 -23.81 14.39 -35.29
CA GLN A 292 -23.01 13.82 -36.39
C GLN A 292 -22.04 14.83 -37.01
N GLU A 293 -22.47 16.08 -37.18
CA GLU A 293 -21.66 17.17 -37.72
C GLU A 293 -20.39 17.41 -36.89
N THR A 294 -20.53 17.61 -35.58
CA THR A 294 -19.40 17.79 -34.67
C THR A 294 -18.43 16.60 -34.70
N THR A 295 -18.94 15.37 -34.73
CA THR A 295 -18.08 14.17 -34.80
C THR A 295 -17.27 14.14 -36.10
N ILE A 296 -17.90 14.43 -37.24
CA ILE A 296 -17.23 14.48 -38.54
C ILE A 296 -16.17 15.58 -38.56
N GLU A 297 -16.51 16.78 -38.08
CA GLU A 297 -15.57 17.89 -38.00
C GLU A 297 -14.37 17.60 -37.09
N THR A 298 -14.60 16.96 -35.94
CA THR A 298 -13.53 16.60 -35.02
C THR A 298 -12.63 15.51 -35.61
N LEU A 299 -13.20 14.48 -36.26
CA LEU A 299 -12.41 13.46 -36.95
C LEU A 299 -11.58 14.06 -38.10
N LYS A 300 -12.16 15.00 -38.86
CA LYS A 300 -11.43 15.75 -39.89
C LYS A 300 -10.27 16.54 -39.29
N PHE A 301 -10.52 17.28 -38.21
CA PHE A 301 -9.47 18.02 -37.50
C PHE A 301 -8.32 17.11 -37.03
N ILE A 302 -8.63 15.92 -36.49
CA ILE A 302 -7.61 14.95 -36.08
C ILE A 302 -6.81 14.45 -37.31
N GLY A 303 -7.49 14.20 -38.44
CA GLY A 303 -6.83 13.84 -39.70
C GLY A 303 -5.87 14.92 -40.19
N ASP A 304 -6.35 16.15 -40.30
CA ASP A 304 -5.55 17.32 -40.72
C ASP A 304 -4.35 17.53 -39.77
N PHE A 305 -4.54 17.29 -38.46
CA PHE A 305 -3.47 17.35 -37.48
C PHE A 305 -2.41 16.25 -37.70
N LEU A 306 -2.84 15.02 -37.99
CA LEU A 306 -1.96 13.88 -38.25
C LEU A 306 -1.19 14.03 -39.56
N ASP A 307 -1.72 14.72 -40.56
CA ASP A 307 -0.99 15.02 -41.79
C ASP A 307 0.25 15.89 -41.53
N VAL A 308 0.16 16.82 -40.58
CA VAL A 308 1.25 17.72 -40.19
C VAL A 308 2.14 17.11 -39.10
N VAL A 309 1.53 16.39 -38.16
CA VAL A 309 2.20 15.78 -36.99
C VAL A 309 1.96 14.27 -36.97
N PRO A 310 2.48 13.52 -37.95
CA PRO A 310 2.13 12.11 -38.14
C PRO A 310 2.55 11.24 -36.98
N LYS A 311 3.55 11.64 -36.18
CA LYS A 311 4.10 10.87 -35.06
C LYS A 311 3.34 11.05 -33.74
N SER A 312 2.29 11.87 -33.68
CA SER A 312 1.54 12.10 -32.43
C SER A 312 0.82 10.82 -32.01
N ARG A 313 1.21 10.26 -30.84
CA ARG A 313 0.52 9.11 -30.24
C ARG A 313 -0.89 9.50 -29.80
N ASN A 314 -1.04 10.67 -29.16
CA ASN A 314 -2.30 11.10 -28.57
C ASN A 314 -3.37 11.39 -29.64
N ALA A 315 -3.01 12.02 -30.76
CA ALA A 315 -3.94 12.25 -31.87
C ALA A 315 -4.48 10.93 -32.45
N ARG A 316 -3.62 9.92 -32.62
CA ARG A 316 -4.02 8.59 -33.10
C ARG A 316 -4.91 7.87 -32.10
N LEU A 317 -4.62 7.97 -30.80
CA LEU A 317 -5.47 7.45 -29.72
C LEU A 317 -6.82 8.16 -29.69
N ALA A 318 -6.87 9.48 -29.87
CA ALA A 318 -8.12 10.24 -29.93
C ALA A 318 -9.00 9.80 -31.11
N ARG A 319 -8.40 9.53 -32.28
CA ARG A 319 -9.09 8.96 -33.44
C ARG A 319 -9.66 7.57 -33.13
N LEU A 320 -8.86 6.68 -32.55
CA LEU A 320 -9.32 5.36 -32.10
C LEU A 320 -10.48 5.47 -31.12
N ASP A 321 -10.38 6.36 -30.13
CA ASP A 321 -11.37 6.53 -29.07
C ASP A 321 -12.73 7.01 -29.62
N LEU A 322 -12.72 7.96 -30.57
CA LEU A 322 -13.95 8.41 -31.24
C LEU A 322 -14.60 7.33 -32.08
N ILE A 323 -13.82 6.59 -32.88
CA ILE A 323 -14.34 5.50 -33.72
C ILE A 323 -14.88 4.37 -32.85
N HIS A 324 -14.17 3.99 -31.79
CA HIS A 324 -14.60 2.99 -30.83
C HIS A 324 -15.94 3.37 -30.17
N SER A 325 -16.10 4.62 -29.73
CA SER A 325 -17.41 5.09 -29.25
C SER A 325 -18.49 5.10 -30.32
N GLY A 326 -18.13 5.46 -31.56
CA GLY A 326 -19.03 5.39 -32.68
C GLY A 326 -19.59 3.98 -32.90
N VAL A 327 -18.73 2.96 -32.79
CA VAL A 327 -19.11 1.54 -32.87
C VAL A 327 -20.02 1.15 -31.70
N LEU A 328 -19.67 1.51 -30.46
CA LEU A 328 -20.51 1.22 -29.28
C LEU A 328 -21.90 1.88 -29.37
N ALA A 329 -21.98 3.07 -29.98
CA ALA A 329 -23.23 3.80 -30.21
C ALA A 329 -23.99 3.33 -31.47
N GLY A 330 -23.45 2.40 -32.26
CA GLY A 330 -24.05 1.92 -33.51
C GLY A 330 -23.99 2.90 -34.68
N THR A 331 -23.17 3.95 -34.59
CA THR A 331 -23.01 5.01 -35.60
C THR A 331 -21.83 4.79 -36.55
N SER A 332 -20.86 3.96 -36.16
CA SER A 332 -19.72 3.54 -36.99
C SER A 332 -19.71 2.03 -37.13
N LYS A 333 -19.07 1.50 -38.18
CA LYS A 333 -19.02 0.06 -38.42
C LYS A 333 -17.84 -0.57 -37.70
N THR A 334 -17.98 -1.84 -37.32
CA THR A 334 -16.91 -2.61 -36.68
C THR A 334 -15.67 -2.71 -37.60
N GLU A 335 -15.86 -2.76 -38.91
CA GLU A 335 -14.76 -2.77 -39.89
C GLU A 335 -13.91 -1.48 -39.83
N ASP A 336 -14.52 -0.33 -39.51
CA ASP A 336 -13.82 0.95 -39.37
C ASP A 336 -12.89 0.93 -38.14
N LEU A 337 -13.33 0.27 -37.06
CA LEU A 337 -12.49 0.10 -35.86
C LEU A 337 -11.34 -0.87 -36.11
N VAL A 338 -11.58 -1.98 -36.82
CA VAL A 338 -10.52 -2.95 -37.19
C VAL A 338 -9.44 -2.26 -38.03
N SER A 339 -9.83 -1.53 -39.07
CA SER A 339 -8.88 -0.81 -39.94
C SER A 339 -8.10 0.26 -39.19
N THR A 340 -8.75 0.99 -38.28
CA THR A 340 -8.06 1.99 -37.44
C THR A 340 -7.09 1.33 -36.44
N CYS A 341 -7.43 0.16 -35.88
CA CYS A 341 -6.51 -0.60 -35.04
C CYS A 341 -5.28 -1.07 -35.83
N GLN A 342 -5.46 -1.51 -37.09
CA GLN A 342 -4.36 -1.90 -37.97
C GLN A 342 -3.45 -0.71 -38.28
N GLU A 343 -4.04 0.43 -38.66
CA GLU A 343 -3.31 1.68 -38.89
C GLU A 343 -2.50 2.09 -37.64
N TYR A 344 -3.11 2.00 -36.44
CA TYR A 344 -2.41 2.29 -35.19
C TYR A 344 -1.25 1.33 -34.94
N PHE A 345 -1.46 0.04 -35.16
CA PHE A 345 -0.43 -0.99 -34.99
C PHE A 345 0.74 -0.74 -35.93
N ASP A 346 0.51 -0.55 -37.23
CA ASP A 346 1.61 -0.33 -38.19
C ASP A 346 2.50 0.86 -37.83
N ASN A 347 1.87 1.89 -37.27
CA ASN A 347 2.53 3.11 -36.86
C ASN A 347 3.26 3.02 -35.50
N ASN A 348 2.89 2.06 -34.63
CA ASN A 348 3.38 1.97 -33.26
C ASN A 348 3.96 0.59 -32.88
N LYS A 349 3.96 -0.41 -33.78
CA LYS A 349 4.35 -1.81 -33.50
C LYS A 349 5.75 -1.97 -32.92
N ASN A 350 6.66 -1.05 -33.20
CA ASN A 350 8.02 -1.01 -32.65
C ASN A 350 8.11 -0.36 -31.25
N LYS A 351 6.98 -0.09 -30.59
CA LYS A 351 6.89 0.55 -29.27
C LYS A 351 6.17 -0.37 -28.29
N LEU A 352 6.74 -0.56 -27.10
CA LEU A 352 6.20 -1.48 -26.10
C LEU A 352 4.79 -1.10 -25.59
N TYR A 353 4.45 0.19 -25.64
CA TYR A 353 3.11 0.66 -25.26
C TYR A 353 2.01 0.26 -26.27
N CYS A 354 2.37 -0.22 -27.47
CA CYS A 354 1.41 -0.53 -28.53
C CYS A 354 0.39 -1.58 -28.10
N PHE A 355 0.84 -2.63 -27.39
CA PHE A 355 -0.07 -3.64 -26.84
C PHE A 355 -1.08 -3.01 -25.87
N GLY A 356 -0.61 -2.30 -24.84
CA GLY A 356 -1.46 -1.71 -23.81
C GLY A 356 -2.47 -0.69 -24.38
N ASP A 357 -2.05 0.10 -25.36
CA ASP A 357 -2.92 1.06 -26.04
C ASP A 357 -4.07 0.39 -26.81
N LEU A 358 -3.81 -0.77 -27.43
CA LEU A 358 -4.80 -1.48 -28.25
C LEU A 358 -5.75 -2.34 -27.42
N GLN A 359 -5.41 -2.69 -26.18
CA GLN A 359 -6.20 -3.63 -25.36
C GLN A 359 -7.67 -3.20 -25.22
N LEU A 360 -7.90 -1.92 -24.94
CA LEU A 360 -9.24 -1.36 -24.76
C LEU A 360 -10.09 -1.50 -26.03
N TYR A 361 -9.51 -1.23 -27.19
CA TYR A 361 -10.23 -1.17 -28.46
C TYR A 361 -10.48 -2.57 -29.05
N LEU A 362 -9.51 -3.47 -28.92
CA LEU A 362 -9.65 -4.85 -29.38
C LEU A 362 -10.68 -5.64 -28.56
N ALA A 363 -10.85 -5.31 -27.27
CA ALA A 363 -11.86 -5.93 -26.41
C ALA A 363 -13.31 -5.66 -26.87
N ALA A 364 -13.55 -4.61 -27.65
CA ALA A 364 -14.86 -4.30 -28.21
C ALA A 364 -15.18 -5.02 -29.53
N LEU A 365 -14.18 -5.66 -30.15
CA LEU A 365 -14.34 -6.39 -31.39
C LEU A 365 -14.85 -7.82 -31.16
N GLY A 366 -15.57 -8.38 -32.13
CA GLY A 366 -15.95 -9.79 -32.12
C GLY A 366 -14.74 -10.71 -32.27
N LYS A 367 -14.83 -11.94 -31.73
CA LYS A 367 -13.74 -12.93 -31.72
C LYS A 367 -13.08 -13.12 -33.09
N GLU A 368 -13.85 -13.26 -34.16
CA GLU A 368 -13.33 -13.45 -35.52
C GLU A 368 -12.48 -12.25 -36.00
N ALA A 369 -12.90 -11.02 -35.69
CA ALA A 369 -12.17 -9.81 -36.07
C ALA A 369 -10.87 -9.68 -35.27
N VAL A 370 -10.89 -10.03 -33.98
CA VAL A 370 -9.70 -10.06 -33.14
C VAL A 370 -8.70 -11.11 -33.64
N THR A 371 -9.14 -12.33 -33.95
CA THR A 371 -8.26 -13.37 -34.50
C THR A 371 -7.60 -12.93 -35.80
N LYS A 372 -8.36 -12.34 -36.73
CA LYS A 372 -7.80 -11.76 -37.97
C LYS A 372 -6.78 -10.65 -37.69
N PHE A 373 -7.01 -9.85 -36.66
CA PHE A 373 -6.06 -8.81 -36.24
C PHE A 373 -4.78 -9.40 -35.64
N VAL A 374 -4.87 -10.44 -34.80
CA VAL A 374 -3.70 -11.13 -34.23
C VAL A 374 -2.87 -11.79 -35.34
N GLU A 375 -3.53 -12.41 -36.33
CA GLU A 375 -2.86 -12.94 -37.53
C GLU A 375 -2.17 -11.83 -38.34
N TYR A 376 -2.81 -10.67 -38.49
CA TYR A 376 -2.23 -9.51 -39.16
C TYR A 376 -0.96 -9.03 -38.43
N ALA A 377 -1.03 -8.86 -37.11
CA ALA A 377 0.09 -8.44 -36.27
C ALA A 377 1.26 -9.44 -36.35
N SER A 378 0.95 -10.73 -36.44
CA SER A 378 1.95 -11.80 -36.57
C SER A 378 2.62 -11.82 -37.95
N LYS A 379 1.89 -11.47 -39.02
CA LYS A 379 2.44 -11.36 -40.39
C LYS A 379 3.26 -10.08 -40.61
N GLY A 380 2.97 -9.01 -39.86
CA GLY A 380 3.65 -7.71 -39.96
C GLY A 380 5.11 -7.66 -39.46
N GLN A 381 5.73 -8.83 -39.25
CA GLN A 381 7.10 -9.03 -38.79
C GLN A 381 8.10 -8.94 -39.97
N GLU A 382 8.32 -7.74 -40.53
CA GLU A 382 9.38 -7.54 -41.55
C GLU A 382 10.20 -6.26 -41.31
N GLY A 383 11.53 -6.36 -41.55
CA GLY A 383 12.46 -5.24 -41.71
C GLY A 383 13.54 -5.08 -40.64
N ASN A 384 14.59 -5.92 -40.68
CA ASN A 384 15.79 -5.81 -39.85
C ASN A 384 16.61 -4.54 -40.15
N VAL A 385 16.56 -3.55 -39.27
CA VAL A 385 17.60 -2.51 -39.20
C VAL A 385 18.69 -3.00 -38.24
N LYS A 386 19.93 -3.17 -38.75
CA LYS A 386 21.07 -3.54 -37.89
C LYS A 386 21.32 -2.42 -36.87
N ASN A 387 21.53 -2.79 -35.60
CA ASN A 387 21.88 -1.92 -34.46
C ASN A 387 20.76 -1.09 -33.79
N ASP A 388 19.49 -1.51 -33.83
CA ASP A 388 18.40 -0.87 -33.05
C ASP A 388 18.12 -1.64 -31.73
N PRO A 389 18.19 -1.00 -30.54
CA PRO A 389 17.78 -1.61 -29.25
C PRO A 389 16.30 -2.07 -29.22
N PHE A 390 15.46 -1.54 -30.12
CA PHE A 390 14.06 -1.93 -30.26
C PHE A 390 13.83 -3.01 -31.31
N LYS A 391 14.89 -3.64 -31.82
CA LYS A 391 14.83 -4.82 -32.70
C LYS A 391 14.03 -5.93 -32.00
N GLY A 392 12.99 -6.43 -32.68
CA GLY A 392 12.12 -7.49 -32.15
C GLY A 392 10.91 -7.02 -31.33
N VAL A 393 10.75 -5.72 -31.05
CA VAL A 393 9.57 -5.20 -30.30
C VAL A 393 8.25 -5.49 -31.01
N THR A 394 8.23 -5.47 -32.35
CA THR A 394 7.05 -5.89 -33.13
C THR A 394 6.66 -7.34 -32.83
N THR A 395 7.62 -8.25 -32.80
CA THR A 395 7.41 -9.67 -32.47
C THR A 395 6.91 -9.82 -31.03
N ILE A 396 7.48 -9.07 -30.08
CA ILE A 396 7.04 -9.07 -28.68
C ILE A 396 5.57 -8.61 -28.57
N ASN A 397 5.21 -7.50 -29.22
CA ASN A 397 3.82 -7.02 -29.23
C ASN A 397 2.87 -8.03 -29.88
N ALA A 398 3.27 -8.68 -30.98
CA ALA A 398 2.47 -9.74 -31.61
C ALA A 398 2.26 -10.93 -30.67
N LEU A 399 3.30 -11.38 -29.96
CA LEU A 399 3.21 -12.47 -28.98
C LEU A 399 2.35 -12.10 -27.77
N LYS A 400 2.39 -10.84 -27.29
CA LYS A 400 1.49 -10.36 -26.24
C LYS A 400 0.02 -10.37 -26.70
N LEU A 401 -0.24 -9.94 -27.94
CA LEU A 401 -1.58 -10.01 -28.53
C LEU A 401 -2.07 -11.45 -28.67
N GLU A 402 -1.22 -12.36 -29.14
CA GLU A 402 -1.51 -13.79 -29.23
C GLU A 402 -1.80 -14.40 -27.84
N TYR A 403 -0.96 -14.13 -26.84
CA TYR A 403 -1.19 -14.56 -25.46
C TYR A 403 -2.55 -14.11 -24.94
N CYS A 404 -2.86 -12.82 -25.09
CA CYS A 404 -4.08 -12.21 -24.55
C CYS A 404 -5.35 -12.78 -25.24
N TYR A 405 -5.37 -12.76 -26.58
CA TYR A 405 -6.60 -12.97 -27.34
C TYR A 405 -6.77 -14.37 -27.93
N GLU A 406 -5.69 -15.11 -28.18
CA GLU A 406 -5.76 -16.48 -28.70
C GLU A 406 -5.61 -17.54 -27.61
N LEU A 407 -4.69 -17.33 -26.65
CA LEU A 407 -4.48 -18.28 -25.56
C LEU A 407 -5.39 -18.01 -24.36
N SER A 408 -5.26 -16.85 -23.70
CA SER A 408 -5.96 -16.58 -22.43
C SER A 408 -7.48 -16.47 -22.60
N THR A 409 -7.95 -15.82 -23.67
CA THR A 409 -9.39 -15.73 -23.98
C THR A 409 -10.02 -17.09 -24.28
N ASN A 410 -9.27 -18.03 -24.88
CA ASN A 410 -9.74 -19.39 -25.15
C ASN A 410 -9.35 -20.39 -24.05
N GLY A 411 -8.93 -19.92 -22.87
CA GLY A 411 -8.15 -20.70 -21.90
C GLY A 411 -8.64 -22.11 -21.60
N THR A 412 -9.96 -22.37 -21.56
CA THR A 412 -10.49 -23.72 -21.28
C THR A 412 -10.29 -24.75 -22.41
N ASN A 413 -10.02 -24.30 -23.64
CA ASN A 413 -9.89 -25.14 -24.83
C ASN A 413 -8.46 -25.20 -25.39
N VAL A 414 -7.50 -24.51 -24.75
CA VAL A 414 -6.11 -24.48 -25.23
C VAL A 414 -5.43 -25.81 -24.90
N THR A 415 -4.82 -26.42 -25.91
CA THR A 415 -4.09 -27.69 -25.76
C THR A 415 -2.69 -27.47 -25.17
N LYS A 416 -2.15 -28.48 -24.47
CA LYS A 416 -0.76 -28.46 -23.96
C LYS A 416 0.24 -28.11 -25.07
N ILE A 417 0.09 -28.73 -26.24
CA ILE A 417 0.98 -28.54 -27.41
C ILE A 417 1.01 -27.08 -27.88
N GLN A 418 -0.13 -26.39 -27.92
CA GLN A 418 -0.19 -24.98 -28.33
C GLN A 418 0.56 -24.07 -27.34
N VAL A 419 0.46 -24.35 -26.05
CA VAL A 419 1.17 -23.58 -25.01
C VAL A 419 2.67 -23.86 -25.07
N GLU A 420 3.06 -25.13 -25.23
CA GLU A 420 4.46 -25.52 -25.37
C GLU A 420 5.12 -24.90 -26.61
N ASP A 421 4.41 -24.85 -27.76
CA ASP A 421 4.88 -24.15 -28.96
C ASP A 421 5.06 -22.64 -28.71
N PHE A 422 4.07 -21.99 -28.09
CA PHE A 422 4.15 -20.57 -27.76
C PHE A 422 5.35 -20.26 -26.85
N ILE A 423 5.55 -21.06 -25.79
CA ILE A 423 6.70 -20.92 -24.89
C ILE A 423 8.01 -21.11 -25.67
N SER A 424 8.07 -22.13 -26.52
CA SER A 424 9.26 -22.42 -27.33
C SER A 424 9.61 -21.24 -28.24
N ARG A 425 8.61 -20.63 -28.91
CA ARG A 425 8.81 -19.43 -29.72
C ARG A 425 9.29 -18.24 -28.90
N CYS A 426 8.74 -18.01 -27.70
CA CYS A 426 9.19 -16.94 -26.82
C CYS A 426 10.68 -17.10 -26.45
N LEU A 427 11.07 -18.31 -26.02
CA LEU A 427 12.46 -18.61 -25.64
C LEU A 427 13.42 -18.56 -26.84
N GLN A 428 12.97 -19.01 -28.01
CA GLN A 428 13.76 -18.96 -29.22
C GLN A 428 14.08 -17.52 -29.61
N VAL A 429 13.05 -16.67 -29.69
CA VAL A 429 13.22 -15.24 -30.01
C VAL A 429 14.09 -14.57 -28.94
N TYR A 430 13.91 -14.91 -27.66
CA TYR A 430 14.75 -14.39 -26.58
C TYR A 430 16.24 -14.69 -26.79
N ARG A 431 16.59 -15.91 -27.21
CA ARG A 431 17.99 -16.30 -27.46
C ARG A 431 18.59 -15.68 -28.72
N GLU A 432 17.78 -15.42 -29.74
CA GLU A 432 18.22 -14.83 -31.00
C GLU A 432 18.49 -13.32 -30.91
N VAL A 433 18.07 -12.67 -29.81
CA VAL A 433 18.32 -11.25 -29.57
C VAL A 433 19.76 -11.01 -29.13
N ASP A 434 20.46 -10.15 -29.86
CA ASP A 434 21.82 -9.69 -29.53
C ASP A 434 21.81 -8.94 -28.19
N ARG A 435 22.63 -9.38 -27.22
CA ARG A 435 22.75 -8.75 -25.89
C ARG A 435 24.09 -8.04 -25.71
N PRO A 436 24.14 -6.92 -24.96
CA PRO A 436 25.41 -6.30 -24.56
C PRO A 436 26.31 -7.29 -23.82
N GLU A 437 27.64 -7.17 -23.99
CA GLU A 437 28.59 -8.01 -23.27
C GLU A 437 28.52 -7.77 -21.76
N ARG A 438 28.60 -8.82 -20.94
CA ARG A 438 28.50 -8.70 -19.46
C ARG A 438 29.60 -7.81 -18.82
N SER A 439 30.69 -7.54 -19.54
CA SER A 439 31.79 -6.66 -19.13
C SER A 439 31.56 -5.18 -19.41
N SER A 440 30.47 -4.81 -20.10
CA SER A 440 30.15 -3.40 -20.34
C SER A 440 29.61 -2.71 -19.08
N ALA A 441 29.63 -1.38 -19.06
CA ALA A 441 29.34 -0.56 -17.87
C ALA A 441 27.98 -0.93 -17.22
N PRO A 442 27.79 -0.76 -15.89
CA PRO A 442 26.55 -1.15 -15.20
C PRO A 442 25.24 -0.62 -15.83
N SER A 443 25.28 0.56 -16.47
CA SER A 443 24.16 1.14 -17.23
C SER A 443 23.80 0.39 -18.52
N THR A 444 24.56 -0.63 -18.90
CA THR A 444 24.29 -1.52 -20.05
C THR A 444 23.61 -2.82 -19.63
N ILE A 445 23.47 -3.07 -18.32
CA ILE A 445 22.79 -4.21 -17.71
C ILE A 445 21.39 -3.76 -17.22
N GLU A 446 20.70 -2.97 -18.05
CA GLU A 446 19.33 -2.52 -17.84
C GLU A 446 18.34 -3.50 -18.48
N SER A 447 17.11 -3.55 -17.96
CA SER A 447 16.02 -4.34 -18.53
C SER A 447 15.87 -4.09 -20.02
N GLN A 448 15.82 -5.17 -20.80
CA GLN A 448 15.67 -5.12 -22.25
C GLN A 448 14.23 -5.43 -22.66
N PRO A 449 13.73 -4.88 -23.78
CA PRO A 449 12.40 -5.25 -24.29
C PRO A 449 12.21 -6.77 -24.45
N SER A 450 13.26 -7.49 -24.86
CA SER A 450 13.25 -8.95 -25.02
C SER A 450 12.99 -9.72 -23.72
N ASP A 451 13.20 -9.13 -22.56
CA ASP A 451 12.98 -9.78 -21.26
C ASP A 451 11.49 -10.14 -21.06
N ASP A 452 10.58 -9.40 -21.69
CA ASP A 452 9.15 -9.70 -21.72
C ASP A 452 8.86 -11.10 -22.26
N LEU A 453 9.72 -11.66 -23.12
CA LEU A 453 9.55 -13.01 -23.68
C LEU A 453 9.75 -14.11 -22.63
N CYS A 454 10.74 -13.96 -21.74
CA CYS A 454 10.92 -14.87 -20.62
C CYS A 454 9.79 -14.75 -19.60
N LEU A 455 9.31 -13.52 -19.36
CA LEU A 455 8.14 -13.29 -18.52
C LEU A 455 6.88 -13.93 -19.13
N LEU A 456 6.64 -13.76 -20.44
CA LEU A 456 5.53 -14.41 -21.15
C LEU A 456 5.63 -15.95 -21.11
N ALA A 457 6.84 -16.51 -21.27
CA ALA A 457 7.07 -17.95 -21.14
C ALA A 457 6.70 -18.46 -19.74
N ALA A 458 7.16 -17.79 -18.68
CA ALA A 458 6.82 -18.11 -17.30
C ALA A 458 5.32 -17.93 -17.01
N MET A 459 4.72 -16.84 -17.51
CA MET A 459 3.28 -16.57 -17.37
C MET A 459 2.44 -17.66 -18.04
N SER A 460 2.79 -18.08 -19.25
CA SER A 460 2.09 -19.16 -19.98
C SER A 460 2.15 -20.49 -19.23
N LEU A 461 3.30 -20.86 -18.68
CA LEU A 461 3.42 -22.06 -17.84
C LEU A 461 2.47 -21.98 -16.64
N ILE A 462 2.50 -20.86 -15.92
CA ILE A 462 1.68 -20.66 -14.73
C ILE A 462 0.19 -20.64 -15.06
N ARG A 463 -0.21 -19.94 -16.14
CA ARG A 463 -1.61 -19.67 -16.49
C ARG A 463 -2.37 -20.90 -16.97
N PHE A 464 -1.72 -21.77 -17.75
CA PHE A 464 -2.40 -22.85 -18.47
C PHE A 464 -2.15 -24.24 -17.89
N SER A 465 -1.17 -24.40 -16.99
CA SER A 465 -0.84 -25.71 -16.43
C SER A 465 -1.94 -26.36 -15.60
N GLY A 466 -2.81 -25.58 -14.96
CA GLY A 466 -3.96 -26.10 -14.20
C GLY A 466 -4.98 -26.86 -15.06
N ILE A 467 -5.00 -26.63 -16.37
CA ILE A 467 -5.91 -27.31 -17.32
C ILE A 467 -5.45 -28.74 -17.59
N TRP A 468 -4.15 -29.01 -17.48
CA TRP A 468 -3.55 -30.29 -17.86
C TRP A 468 -3.64 -31.35 -16.76
N ILE A 469 -4.07 -30.95 -15.57
CA ILE A 469 -4.18 -31.83 -14.41
C ILE A 469 -5.66 -32.09 -14.12
N SER A 470 -5.99 -33.35 -13.84
CA SER A 470 -7.33 -33.76 -13.44
C SER A 470 -7.65 -33.17 -12.06
N GLY A 471 -8.38 -32.06 -11.99
CA GLY A 471 -8.68 -31.36 -10.74
C GLY A 471 -9.28 -29.97 -10.91
N ASN A 472 -9.06 -29.10 -9.91
CA ASN A 472 -9.52 -27.71 -9.95
C ASN A 472 -8.66 -26.91 -10.94
N GLN A 473 -9.26 -26.52 -12.08
CA GLN A 473 -8.57 -25.85 -13.20
C GLN A 473 -7.88 -24.53 -12.80
N ASP A 474 -8.27 -23.95 -11.66
CA ASP A 474 -7.69 -22.71 -11.13
C ASP A 474 -6.44 -22.93 -10.24
N GLN A 475 -6.10 -24.17 -9.90
CA GLN A 475 -4.96 -24.47 -9.04
C GLN A 475 -3.67 -24.61 -9.85
N ILE A 476 -2.71 -23.71 -9.59
CA ILE A 476 -1.37 -23.78 -10.20
C ILE A 476 -0.56 -24.89 -9.50
N PRO A 477 0.00 -25.86 -10.25
CA PRO A 477 0.85 -26.90 -9.68
C PRO A 477 2.18 -26.31 -9.19
N ASP A 478 2.59 -26.70 -7.99
CA ASP A 478 3.82 -26.15 -7.39
C ASP A 478 5.09 -26.56 -8.17
N THR A 479 5.08 -27.72 -8.85
CA THR A 479 6.17 -28.14 -9.75
C THR A 479 6.37 -27.19 -10.94
N ILE A 480 5.28 -26.61 -11.47
CA ILE A 480 5.34 -25.62 -12.56
C ILE A 480 5.92 -24.30 -12.06
N LEU A 481 5.66 -23.94 -10.80
CA LEU A 481 6.27 -22.76 -10.19
C LEU A 481 7.79 -22.89 -10.12
N ILE A 482 8.33 -24.09 -9.85
CA ILE A 482 9.79 -24.35 -9.87
C ILE A 482 10.36 -24.10 -11.27
N ARG A 483 9.67 -24.57 -12.32
CA ARG A 483 10.09 -24.36 -13.72
C ARG A 483 10.04 -22.88 -14.12
N ALA A 484 8.97 -22.20 -13.76
CA ALA A 484 8.84 -20.77 -14.00
C ALA A 484 9.94 -19.97 -13.27
N ALA A 485 10.27 -20.34 -12.04
CA ALA A 485 11.39 -19.74 -11.30
C ALA A 485 12.72 -19.94 -12.03
N ALA A 486 13.01 -21.12 -12.56
CA ALA A 486 14.24 -21.37 -13.34
C ALA A 486 14.35 -20.48 -14.59
N ILE A 487 13.23 -20.27 -15.32
CA ILE A 487 13.20 -19.33 -16.47
C ILE A 487 13.52 -17.90 -16.02
N LEU A 488 12.95 -17.46 -14.90
CA LEU A 488 13.18 -16.11 -14.37
C LEU A 488 14.59 -15.93 -13.80
N GLU A 489 15.15 -16.94 -13.15
CA GLU A 489 16.55 -16.92 -12.70
C GLU A 489 17.50 -16.83 -13.90
N ARG A 490 17.25 -17.60 -14.97
CA ARG A 490 18.00 -17.49 -16.21
C ARG A 490 17.92 -16.09 -16.82
N LEU A 491 16.74 -15.46 -16.80
CA LEU A 491 16.55 -14.07 -17.21
C LEU A 491 17.36 -13.11 -16.34
N LEU A 492 17.33 -13.25 -15.02
CA LEU A 492 18.03 -12.38 -14.08
C LEU A 492 19.56 -12.50 -14.13
N ILE A 493 20.09 -13.59 -14.70
CA ILE A 493 21.52 -13.67 -15.03
C ILE A 493 21.88 -12.63 -16.11
N ASP A 494 21.01 -12.43 -17.10
CA ASP A 494 21.27 -11.47 -18.18
C ASP A 494 20.78 -10.06 -17.85
N SER A 495 19.67 -9.94 -17.11
CA SER A 495 19.05 -8.67 -16.68
C SER A 495 18.80 -8.63 -15.15
N PRO A 496 19.85 -8.57 -14.31
CA PRO A 496 19.77 -8.57 -12.83
C PRO A 496 18.82 -7.56 -12.18
N HIS A 497 18.56 -6.43 -12.85
CA HIS A 497 17.73 -5.33 -12.34
C HIS A 497 16.29 -5.34 -12.87
N ASN A 498 15.88 -6.40 -13.56
CA ASN A 498 14.52 -6.51 -14.08
C ASN A 498 13.50 -6.68 -12.92
N TYR A 499 12.86 -5.57 -12.54
CA TYR A 499 11.97 -5.54 -11.38
C TYR A 499 10.72 -6.42 -11.53
N GLN A 500 10.23 -6.62 -12.76
CA GLN A 500 9.10 -7.49 -13.06
C GLN A 500 9.44 -8.95 -12.74
N ALA A 501 10.61 -9.39 -13.20
CA ALA A 501 11.12 -10.73 -12.91
C ALA A 501 11.43 -10.91 -11.42
N LEU A 502 12.08 -9.93 -10.79
CA LEU A 502 12.36 -9.96 -9.34
C LEU A 502 11.07 -10.08 -8.51
N LEU A 503 10.04 -9.27 -8.79
CA LEU A 503 8.76 -9.30 -8.07
C LEU A 503 8.02 -10.63 -8.28
N LEU A 504 7.98 -11.14 -9.51
CA LEU A 504 7.36 -12.42 -9.81
C LEU A 504 8.09 -13.58 -9.12
N LEU A 505 9.42 -13.55 -9.12
CA LEU A 505 10.24 -14.55 -8.47
C LEU A 505 10.08 -14.52 -6.94
N VAL A 506 9.96 -13.35 -6.32
CA VAL A 506 9.58 -13.22 -4.89
C VAL A 506 8.25 -13.92 -4.62
N ARG A 507 7.22 -13.69 -5.45
CA ARG A 507 5.90 -14.34 -5.29
C ARG A 507 5.99 -15.85 -5.47
N ILE A 508 6.74 -16.33 -6.46
CA ILE A 508 6.96 -17.75 -6.69
C ILE A 508 7.67 -18.40 -5.49
N TYR A 509 8.76 -17.80 -5.01
CA TYR A 509 9.48 -18.36 -3.86
C TYR A 509 8.65 -18.36 -2.59
N LEU A 510 7.86 -17.32 -2.34
CA LEU A 510 6.93 -17.35 -1.22
C LEU A 510 5.91 -18.48 -1.37
N ARG A 511 5.32 -18.70 -2.56
CA ARG A 511 4.38 -19.79 -2.84
C ARG A 511 5.02 -21.16 -2.61
N LEU A 512 6.29 -21.32 -3.02
CA LEU A 512 7.07 -22.54 -2.79
C LEU A 512 7.51 -22.70 -1.33
N GLY A 513 7.24 -21.75 -0.43
CA GLY A 513 7.73 -21.79 0.95
C GLY A 513 9.23 -21.49 1.11
N ALA A 514 9.90 -21.07 0.04
CA ALA A 514 11.33 -20.73 -0.02
C ALA A 514 11.57 -19.28 0.47
N GLY A 515 11.29 -19.03 1.73
CA GLY A 515 11.28 -17.67 2.30
C GLY A 515 12.62 -16.94 2.29
N SER A 516 13.75 -17.66 2.46
CA SER A 516 15.07 -17.04 2.42
C SER A 516 15.50 -16.61 1.02
N LEU A 517 15.11 -17.37 -0.01
CA LEU A 517 15.26 -16.93 -1.40
C LEU A 517 14.37 -15.73 -1.72
N ALA A 518 13.13 -15.72 -1.23
CA ALA A 518 12.27 -14.55 -1.37
C ALA A 518 12.90 -13.29 -0.74
N LEU A 519 13.51 -13.41 0.44
CA LEU A 519 14.28 -12.33 1.09
C LEU A 519 15.48 -11.88 0.23
N LYS A 520 16.27 -12.83 -0.26
CA LYS A 520 17.43 -12.58 -1.13
C LYS A 520 17.05 -11.84 -2.40
N VAL A 521 16.03 -12.30 -3.11
CA VAL A 521 15.56 -11.64 -4.34
C VAL A 521 14.96 -10.26 -4.02
N PHE A 522 14.16 -10.14 -2.96
CA PHE A 522 13.55 -8.87 -2.59
C PHE A 522 14.59 -7.81 -2.20
N SER A 523 15.72 -8.20 -1.61
CA SER A 523 16.82 -7.28 -1.28
C SER A 523 17.36 -6.52 -2.51
N LYS A 524 17.38 -7.18 -3.67
CA LYS A 524 17.84 -6.59 -4.95
C LYS A 524 16.95 -5.43 -5.41
N LEU A 525 15.68 -5.39 -5.01
CA LEU A 525 14.74 -4.30 -5.34
C LEU A 525 15.05 -3.00 -4.57
N SER A 526 15.86 -3.06 -3.50
CA SER A 526 16.26 -1.87 -2.73
C SER A 526 15.10 -0.99 -2.25
N VAL A 527 14.01 -1.61 -1.79
CA VAL A 527 12.76 -0.95 -1.35
C VAL A 527 13.03 0.05 -0.21
N LYS A 528 12.60 1.30 -0.39
CA LYS A 528 12.81 2.42 0.54
C LYS A 528 11.58 3.34 0.67
N GLN A 529 11.44 3.98 1.83
CA GLN A 529 10.45 5.05 2.09
C GLN A 529 9.01 4.65 1.69
N MET A 530 8.36 5.41 0.81
CA MET A 530 6.97 5.18 0.37
C MET A 530 6.78 3.80 -0.28
N GLN A 531 7.83 3.17 -0.80
CA GLN A 531 7.74 1.82 -1.35
C GLN A 531 7.44 0.76 -0.28
N PHE A 532 7.64 1.05 1.01
CA PHE A 532 7.10 0.21 2.06
C PHE A 532 5.57 0.17 1.95
N GLU A 533 4.88 1.31 1.79
CA GLU A 533 3.42 1.37 1.65
C GLU A 533 2.92 0.65 0.39
N THR A 534 3.59 0.87 -0.75
CA THR A 534 3.05 0.48 -2.05
C THR A 534 3.60 -0.82 -2.60
N VAL A 535 4.81 -1.27 -2.22
CA VAL A 535 5.51 -2.42 -2.83
C VAL A 535 5.82 -3.54 -1.84
N ALA A 536 6.17 -3.22 -0.59
CA ALA A 536 6.68 -4.22 0.37
C ALA A 536 5.67 -5.33 0.73
N HIS A 537 4.38 -5.11 0.49
CA HIS A 537 3.35 -6.14 0.61
C HIS A 537 3.62 -7.37 -0.30
N ASN A 538 4.44 -7.23 -1.35
CA ASN A 538 4.85 -8.36 -2.20
C ASN A 538 5.65 -9.41 -1.44
N LEU A 539 6.47 -8.98 -0.48
CA LEU A 539 7.22 -9.86 0.43
C LEU A 539 6.49 -10.08 1.75
N PHE A 540 5.96 -9.02 2.36
CA PHE A 540 5.56 -9.04 3.78
C PHE A 540 4.26 -9.79 4.05
N THR A 541 3.35 -9.89 3.08
CA THR A 541 2.07 -10.57 3.29
C THR A 541 2.30 -12.03 3.67
N ARG A 542 1.85 -12.40 4.89
CA ARG A 542 1.98 -13.74 5.48
C ARG A 542 3.42 -14.22 5.71
N LEU A 543 4.44 -13.36 5.58
CA LEU A 543 5.83 -13.75 5.82
C LEU A 543 6.06 -14.26 7.25
N ALA A 544 5.34 -13.70 8.22
CA ALA A 544 5.38 -14.12 9.63
C ALA A 544 4.95 -15.58 9.88
N THR A 545 4.32 -16.23 8.90
CA THR A 545 3.91 -17.63 8.95
C THR A 545 4.48 -18.45 7.80
N ILE A 546 5.44 -17.91 7.06
CA ILE A 546 6.22 -18.63 6.04
C ILE A 546 7.67 -18.76 6.50
N HIS A 547 8.28 -17.65 6.93
CA HIS A 547 9.68 -17.59 7.35
C HIS A 547 9.87 -16.48 8.41
N PRO A 548 9.47 -16.69 9.68
CA PRO A 548 9.53 -15.67 10.74
C PRO A 548 10.93 -15.47 11.36
N HIS A 549 11.86 -16.38 11.09
CA HIS A 549 13.23 -16.40 11.62
C HIS A 549 14.22 -15.76 10.66
N SER A 550 15.45 -15.54 11.12
CA SER A 550 16.51 -14.98 10.27
C SER A 550 17.04 -16.03 9.31
N ALA A 551 17.15 -15.68 8.02
CA ALA A 551 17.90 -16.42 7.02
C ALA A 551 19.42 -16.21 7.22
N PRO A 552 20.28 -17.04 6.59
CA PRO A 552 21.71 -16.81 6.57
C PRO A 552 22.08 -15.44 6.00
N PRO A 553 23.21 -14.84 6.42
CA PRO A 553 23.67 -13.58 5.87
C PRO A 553 23.88 -13.66 4.37
N ILE A 554 23.39 -12.64 3.66
CA ILE A 554 23.50 -12.53 2.20
C ILE A 554 24.63 -11.56 1.89
N GLU A 555 25.53 -11.94 0.99
CA GLU A 555 26.66 -11.10 0.61
C GLU A 555 26.19 -9.74 0.04
N GLY A 556 26.75 -8.65 0.57
CA GLY A 556 26.41 -7.28 0.16
C GLY A 556 25.06 -6.75 0.67
N ALA A 557 24.27 -7.54 1.41
CA ALA A 557 22.96 -7.14 1.92
C ALA A 557 23.02 -6.58 3.35
N GLU A 558 22.05 -5.74 3.71
CA GLU A 558 21.91 -5.22 5.08
C GLU A 558 21.26 -6.26 6.00
N TYR A 559 21.41 -6.12 7.33
CA TYR A 559 20.82 -7.06 8.29
C TYR A 559 19.30 -7.26 8.11
N LYS A 560 18.60 -6.19 7.73
CA LYS A 560 17.16 -6.21 7.43
C LYS A 560 16.78 -7.08 6.22
N ASP A 561 17.73 -7.36 5.32
CA ASP A 561 17.44 -8.01 4.06
C ASP A 561 17.38 -9.54 4.21
N PHE A 562 17.97 -10.08 5.28
CA PHE A 562 17.87 -11.50 5.65
C PHE A 562 17.22 -11.74 7.02
N ASN A 563 16.91 -10.67 7.78
CA ASN A 563 16.17 -10.75 9.03
C ASN A 563 14.76 -10.12 8.89
N PRO A 564 13.69 -10.95 8.77
CA PRO A 564 12.32 -10.49 8.60
C PRO A 564 11.86 -9.51 9.69
N GLN A 565 12.15 -9.79 10.96
CA GLN A 565 11.74 -8.92 12.06
C GLN A 565 12.36 -7.52 11.92
N SER A 566 13.64 -7.42 11.55
CA SER A 566 14.33 -6.16 11.27
C SER A 566 13.74 -5.44 10.05
N ALA A 567 13.38 -6.17 8.98
CA ALA A 567 12.72 -5.62 7.80
C ALA A 567 11.40 -4.91 8.16
N PHE A 568 10.53 -5.58 8.94
CA PHE A 568 9.27 -5.01 9.40
C PHE A 568 9.48 -3.79 10.32
N VAL A 569 10.50 -3.84 11.19
CA VAL A 569 10.88 -2.70 12.02
C VAL A 569 11.28 -1.50 11.18
N GLN A 570 12.06 -1.69 10.11
CA GLN A 570 12.45 -0.60 9.22
C GLN A 570 11.24 0.01 8.51
N ALA A 571 10.31 -0.82 8.04
CA ALA A 571 9.08 -0.37 7.41
C ALA A 571 8.19 0.42 8.39
N LEU A 572 8.09 -0.01 9.66
CA LEU A 572 7.37 0.74 10.70
C LEU A 572 8.07 2.06 11.08
N ASN A 573 9.41 2.10 11.02
CA ASN A 573 10.16 3.34 11.23
C ASN A 573 9.91 4.38 10.13
N PHE A 574 9.62 3.94 8.90
CA PHE A 574 9.19 4.85 7.83
C PHE A 574 7.92 5.61 8.24
N TYR A 575 6.85 4.94 8.71
CA TYR A 575 5.63 5.66 9.12
C TYR A 575 5.86 6.67 10.24
N ARG A 576 6.66 6.30 11.25
CA ARG A 576 7.01 7.24 12.33
C ARG A 576 7.75 8.45 11.79
N THR A 577 8.68 8.24 10.86
CA THR A 577 9.45 9.32 10.23
C THR A 577 8.56 10.18 9.33
N ALA A 578 7.64 9.55 8.58
CA ALA A 578 6.66 10.22 7.75
C ALA A 578 5.75 11.12 8.59
N GLU A 579 5.27 10.65 9.74
CA GLU A 579 4.45 11.45 10.65
C GLU A 579 5.17 12.72 11.12
N VAL A 580 6.43 12.60 11.56
CA VAL A 580 7.22 13.77 12.01
C VAL A 580 7.54 14.73 10.86
N THR A 581 7.95 14.19 9.71
CA THR A 581 8.38 15.00 8.56
C THR A 581 7.20 15.72 7.90
N THR A 582 6.04 15.07 7.79
CA THR A 582 4.82 15.69 7.24
C THR A 582 4.34 16.84 8.10
N VAL A 583 4.30 16.71 9.44
CA VAL A 583 3.95 17.82 10.35
C VAL A 583 4.85 19.03 10.11
N ARG A 584 6.19 18.83 10.08
CA ARG A 584 7.15 19.90 9.81
C ARG A 584 6.96 20.54 8.43
N HIS A 585 6.70 19.73 7.40
CA HIS A 585 6.46 20.24 6.04
C HIS A 585 5.16 21.05 5.94
N ARG A 586 4.11 20.68 6.68
CA ARG A 586 2.87 21.47 6.76
C ARG A 586 3.12 22.83 7.40
N SER A 587 3.81 22.89 8.54
CA SER A 587 4.13 24.15 9.23
C SER A 587 4.99 25.06 8.35
N ASN A 588 6.06 24.53 7.74
CA ASN A 588 6.90 25.30 6.83
C ASN A 588 6.15 25.74 5.55
N GLY A 589 5.33 24.86 4.99
CA GLY A 589 4.54 25.16 3.80
C GLY A 589 3.57 26.30 4.02
N LEU A 590 3.01 26.42 5.23
CA LEU A 590 2.07 27.50 5.57
C LEU A 590 2.76 28.87 5.61
N ASP A 591 3.98 28.94 6.13
CA ASP A 591 4.79 30.15 6.12
C ASP A 591 5.25 30.55 4.72
N LEU A 592 5.46 29.58 3.84
CA LEU A 592 5.81 29.78 2.42
C LEU A 592 4.59 30.04 1.52
N GLY A 593 3.37 29.91 2.03
CA GLY A 593 2.13 30.13 1.27
C GLY A 593 1.76 28.99 0.31
N SER A 594 2.23 27.76 0.54
CA SER A 594 1.99 26.60 -0.33
C SER A 594 0.76 25.79 0.09
N TYR A 595 -0.42 26.40 0.00
CA TYR A 595 -1.66 25.88 0.61
C TYR A 595 -2.11 24.52 0.05
N VAL A 596 -2.02 24.32 -1.27
CA VAL A 596 -2.46 23.07 -1.90
C VAL A 596 -1.57 21.89 -1.51
N ASN A 597 -0.27 22.11 -1.43
CA ASN A 597 0.68 21.08 -0.98
C ASN A 597 0.47 20.72 0.49
N ILE A 598 0.07 21.68 1.33
CA ILE A 598 -0.29 21.41 2.73
C ILE A 598 -1.53 20.51 2.80
N GLU A 599 -2.58 20.82 2.04
CA GLU A 599 -3.79 19.97 1.98
C GLU A 599 -3.44 18.53 1.54
N GLY A 600 -2.65 18.39 0.47
CA GLY A 600 -2.16 17.07 0.02
C GLY A 600 -1.29 16.37 1.07
N THR A 601 -0.49 17.11 1.84
CA THR A 601 0.32 16.55 2.94
C THR A 601 -0.55 16.09 4.11
N ILE A 602 -1.63 16.82 4.44
CA ILE A 602 -2.62 16.40 5.46
C ILE A 602 -3.30 15.09 5.01
N GLU A 603 -3.71 15.00 3.75
CA GLU A 603 -4.32 13.80 3.20
C GLU A 603 -3.34 12.61 3.24
N LEU A 604 -2.10 12.81 2.80
CA LEU A 604 -1.06 11.78 2.84
C LEU A 604 -0.82 11.29 4.27
N GLN A 605 -0.69 12.20 5.24
CA GLN A 605 -0.50 11.83 6.64
C GLN A 605 -1.69 11.01 7.16
N ARG A 606 -2.93 11.41 6.83
CA ARG A 606 -4.13 10.65 7.21
C ARG A 606 -4.11 9.23 6.62
N ARG A 607 -3.83 9.12 5.33
CA ARG A 607 -3.74 7.83 4.60
C ARG A 607 -2.66 6.91 5.20
N LEU A 608 -1.47 7.45 5.48
CA LEU A 608 -0.38 6.69 6.12
C LEU A 608 -0.70 6.33 7.58
N LYS A 609 -1.38 7.21 8.32
CA LYS A 609 -1.75 6.98 9.72
C LYS A 609 -2.66 5.78 9.87
N TYR A 610 -3.67 5.69 9.00
CA TYR A 610 -4.68 4.62 8.97
C TYR A 610 -4.38 3.55 7.91
N SER A 611 -3.14 3.41 7.48
CA SER A 611 -2.79 2.40 6.46
C SER A 611 -3.01 0.98 6.97
N VAL A 612 -3.64 0.13 6.14
CA VAL A 612 -3.76 -1.32 6.39
C VAL A 612 -2.39 -1.96 6.52
N CYS A 613 -1.41 -1.53 5.71
CA CYS A 613 -0.04 -2.03 5.75
C CYS A 613 0.63 -1.74 7.09
N ARG A 614 0.50 -0.50 7.60
CA ARG A 614 0.99 -0.11 8.94
C ARG A 614 0.44 -1.02 10.02
N ARG A 615 -0.85 -1.34 9.96
CA ARG A 615 -1.53 -2.23 10.92
C ARG A 615 -1.01 -3.66 10.81
N MET A 616 -0.97 -4.20 9.60
CA MET A 616 -0.50 -5.55 9.32
C MET A 616 0.95 -5.75 9.80
N TRP A 617 1.85 -4.81 9.49
CA TRP A 617 3.26 -4.96 9.88
C TRP A 617 3.46 -4.89 11.39
N ALA A 618 2.69 -4.05 12.09
CA ALA A 618 2.72 -4.01 13.54
C ALA A 618 2.26 -5.34 14.16
N LEU A 619 1.22 -5.95 13.60
CA LEU A 619 0.72 -7.26 14.05
C LEU A 619 1.70 -8.39 13.73
N ASP A 620 2.24 -8.42 12.51
CA ASP A 620 3.13 -9.49 12.04
C ASP A 620 4.51 -9.45 12.70
N VAL A 621 5.11 -8.28 12.95
CA VAL A 621 6.39 -8.20 13.66
C VAL A 621 6.28 -8.72 15.09
N ARG A 622 5.10 -8.55 15.71
CA ARG A 622 4.78 -9.07 17.04
C ARG A 622 4.52 -10.57 17.00
N ARG A 623 3.85 -11.08 15.94
CA ARG A 623 3.74 -12.52 15.67
C ARG A 623 5.11 -13.16 15.51
N MET A 624 6.00 -12.58 14.71
CA MET A 624 7.39 -13.03 14.57
C MET A 624 8.10 -13.07 15.93
N GLN A 625 7.92 -12.03 16.75
CA GLN A 625 8.49 -12.01 18.11
C GLN A 625 8.01 -13.20 18.96
N ARG A 626 6.72 -13.56 18.87
CA ARG A 626 6.15 -14.69 19.61
C ARG A 626 6.65 -16.05 19.11
N LEU A 627 6.81 -16.19 17.80
CA LEU A 627 7.19 -17.45 17.17
C LEU A 627 8.72 -17.68 17.20
N ALA A 628 9.49 -16.71 16.73
CA ALA A 628 10.94 -16.81 16.56
C ALA A 628 11.77 -16.14 17.67
N GLY A 629 11.16 -15.33 18.54
CA GLY A 629 11.86 -14.60 19.60
C GLY A 629 12.39 -13.23 19.14
N GLY A 630 13.46 -12.75 19.77
CA GLY A 630 14.06 -11.43 19.49
C GLY A 630 13.56 -10.32 20.40
N ASP A 631 13.83 -9.08 19.98
CA ASP A 631 13.59 -7.88 20.81
C ASP A 631 12.10 -7.66 21.12
N PRO A 632 11.76 -7.07 22.28
CA PRO A 632 10.38 -6.70 22.60
C PRO A 632 9.75 -5.71 21.62
N MET A 633 8.64 -6.09 21.00
CA MET A 633 7.89 -5.27 20.02
C MET A 633 6.74 -4.47 20.65
N GLY A 634 6.84 -4.15 21.95
CA GLY A 634 5.81 -3.43 22.72
C GLY A 634 5.58 -1.98 22.25
N ARG A 635 6.57 -1.35 21.62
CA ARG A 635 6.42 0.02 21.06
C ARG A 635 5.36 0.13 19.95
N TYR A 636 4.89 -1.01 19.44
CA TYR A 636 3.85 -1.07 18.41
C TYR A 636 2.49 -1.51 18.98
N ASP A 637 2.32 -1.60 20.30
CA ASP A 637 1.06 -1.98 20.96
C ASP A 637 -0.12 -1.09 20.50
N GLU A 638 0.06 0.23 20.55
CA GLU A 638 -0.97 1.20 20.14
C GLU A 638 -1.32 1.05 18.66
N VAL A 639 -0.32 0.86 17.81
CA VAL A 639 -0.51 0.66 16.36
C VAL A 639 -1.12 -0.71 16.05
N ALA A 640 -0.89 -1.75 16.84
CA ALA A 640 -1.55 -3.04 16.64
C ALA A 640 -3.01 -3.02 17.10
N MET A 641 -3.29 -2.32 18.21
CA MET A 641 -4.57 -2.40 18.90
C MET A 641 -5.61 -1.35 18.50
N ASP A 642 -5.26 -0.29 17.77
CA ASP A 642 -6.25 0.73 17.48
C ASP A 642 -7.43 0.20 16.61
N PRO A 643 -8.67 0.63 16.89
CA PRO A 643 -9.87 0.11 16.24
C PRO A 643 -10.33 0.90 15.03
N SER A 644 -9.64 1.98 14.68
CA SER A 644 -10.03 2.85 13.56
C SER A 644 -10.05 2.09 12.24
N PRO A 645 -11.00 2.41 11.33
CA PRO A 645 -11.02 1.84 9.98
C PRO A 645 -9.70 2.07 9.25
N VAL A 646 -9.34 1.10 8.41
CA VAL A 646 -8.09 1.13 7.64
C VAL A 646 -8.31 1.63 6.22
N THR A 647 -7.26 2.21 5.64
CA THR A 647 -7.19 2.61 4.24
C THR A 647 -6.17 1.73 3.51
N ASP A 648 -6.51 1.27 2.31
CA ASP A 648 -5.64 0.41 1.50
C ASP A 648 -5.06 1.22 0.33
N GLN A 649 -3.74 1.29 0.26
CA GLN A 649 -2.99 2.00 -0.79
C GLN A 649 -2.03 1.07 -1.54
N ARG A 650 -2.14 -0.25 -1.35
CA ARG A 650 -1.30 -1.21 -2.07
C ARG A 650 -1.59 -1.10 -3.56
N VAL A 651 -0.53 -1.17 -4.36
CA VAL A 651 -0.63 -1.12 -5.82
C VAL A 651 -0.13 -2.43 -6.39
N PHE A 652 -0.93 -3.03 -7.27
CA PHE A 652 -0.70 -4.39 -7.82
C PHE A 652 -0.34 -4.38 -9.32
N ASP A 653 -0.18 -3.20 -9.91
CA ASP A 653 0.14 -3.00 -11.33
C ASP A 653 1.62 -3.22 -11.67
N ALA A 654 2.45 -3.48 -10.66
CA ALA A 654 3.87 -3.71 -10.82
C ALA A 654 4.20 -5.05 -11.50
N PHE A 655 3.23 -5.95 -11.72
CA PHE A 655 3.38 -7.19 -12.47
C PHE A 655 2.97 -7.00 -13.93
N MET A 656 3.68 -7.63 -14.87
CA MET A 656 3.27 -7.68 -16.26
C MET A 656 1.93 -8.40 -16.34
N ASN A 657 0.91 -7.70 -16.84
CA ASN A 657 -0.42 -8.25 -17.01
C ASN A 657 -0.82 -8.23 -18.48
N CYS A 658 -0.73 -9.40 -19.12
CA CYS A 658 -1.21 -9.63 -20.49
C CYS A 658 -2.54 -10.39 -20.51
N GLU A 659 -3.23 -10.49 -19.37
CA GLU A 659 -4.55 -11.10 -19.30
C GLU A 659 -5.62 -10.17 -19.93
N PRO A 660 -6.71 -10.73 -20.49
CA PRO A 660 -7.85 -9.95 -20.95
C PRO A 660 -8.46 -9.10 -19.83
N THR A 661 -9.03 -7.95 -20.18
CA THR A 661 -9.59 -6.96 -19.23
C THR A 661 -10.73 -7.47 -18.36
N ASN A 662 -11.40 -8.56 -18.76
CA ASN A 662 -12.50 -9.19 -18.03
C ASN A 662 -12.09 -10.43 -17.21
N GLN A 663 -10.80 -10.78 -17.16
CA GLN A 663 -10.28 -11.89 -16.38
C GLN A 663 -9.49 -11.42 -15.15
N PRO A 664 -9.33 -12.28 -14.12
CA PRO A 664 -8.44 -11.99 -13.02
C PRO A 664 -7.03 -11.65 -13.51
N THR A 665 -6.42 -10.64 -12.91
CA THR A 665 -5.08 -10.20 -13.28
C THR A 665 -4.05 -11.28 -12.98
N PHE A 666 -2.89 -11.21 -13.64
CA PHE A 666 -1.84 -12.18 -13.35
C PHE A 666 -1.34 -12.13 -11.90
N GLU A 667 -1.30 -10.95 -11.27
CA GLU A 667 -0.93 -10.80 -9.85
C GLU A 667 -1.88 -11.59 -8.93
N GLU A 668 -3.19 -11.56 -9.19
CA GLU A 668 -4.20 -12.25 -8.38
C GLU A 668 -3.95 -13.77 -8.34
N ARG A 669 -3.45 -14.35 -9.44
CA ARG A 669 -3.12 -15.78 -9.54
C ARG A 669 -1.87 -16.14 -8.72
N MET A 670 -0.94 -15.20 -8.59
CA MET A 670 0.31 -15.35 -7.87
C MET A 670 0.22 -14.93 -6.40
N ARG A 671 -0.89 -14.33 -5.99
CA ARG A 671 -1.13 -13.91 -4.61
C ARG A 671 -1.11 -15.11 -3.65
N LEU A 672 -0.60 -14.86 -2.45
CA LEU A 672 -0.56 -15.85 -1.36
C LEU A 672 -1.93 -15.95 -0.70
N GLY A 673 -2.89 -16.63 -1.32
CA GLY A 673 -4.26 -16.73 -0.80
C GLY A 673 -5.05 -15.41 -0.87
N PRO A 674 -6.19 -15.32 -0.17
CA PRO A 674 -7.08 -14.16 -0.24
C PRO A 674 -6.41 -12.87 0.26
N LEU A 675 -6.81 -11.71 -0.26
CA LEU A 675 -6.14 -10.42 0.01
C LEU A 675 -6.50 -9.92 1.42
N PRO A 676 -5.54 -9.82 2.37
CA PRO A 676 -5.85 -9.34 3.71
C PRO A 676 -6.30 -7.88 3.71
N ARG A 677 -7.44 -7.54 4.30
CA ARG A 677 -7.88 -6.16 4.53
C ARG A 677 -8.35 -5.99 5.98
N GLU A 678 -9.43 -5.24 6.21
CA GLU A 678 -9.91 -4.86 7.54
C GLU A 678 -10.33 -6.08 8.39
N GLN A 679 -10.97 -7.08 7.78
CA GLN A 679 -11.41 -8.27 8.47
C GLN A 679 -10.22 -9.11 8.97
N TRP A 680 -9.20 -9.28 8.13
CA TRP A 680 -7.97 -9.96 8.54
C TRP A 680 -7.26 -9.25 9.70
N VAL A 681 -7.19 -7.91 9.64
CA VAL A 681 -6.60 -7.06 10.69
C VAL A 681 -7.36 -7.24 12.02
N MET A 682 -8.70 -7.19 11.98
CA MET A 682 -9.54 -7.40 13.14
C MET A 682 -9.28 -8.78 13.78
N CYS A 683 -9.22 -9.83 12.96
CA CYS A 683 -9.01 -11.19 13.44
C CYS A 683 -7.63 -11.39 14.05
N THR A 684 -6.59 -10.84 13.41
CA THR A 684 -5.22 -10.95 13.92
C THR A 684 -5.03 -10.14 15.21
N ARG A 685 -5.73 -9.01 15.36
CA ARG A 685 -5.75 -8.23 16.61
C ARG A 685 -6.26 -9.02 17.80
N VAL A 686 -7.25 -9.91 17.63
CA VAL A 686 -7.73 -10.81 18.70
C VAL A 686 -6.60 -11.70 19.21
N THR A 687 -5.82 -12.26 18.29
CA THR A 687 -4.67 -13.10 18.64
C THR A 687 -3.61 -12.27 19.38
N ASP A 688 -3.33 -11.05 18.93
CA ASP A 688 -2.38 -10.17 19.62
C ASP A 688 -2.86 -9.74 21.02
N GLN A 689 -4.15 -9.49 21.18
CA GLN A 689 -4.79 -9.16 22.45
C GLN A 689 -4.76 -10.34 23.44
N LEU A 690 -4.93 -11.58 22.95
CA LEU A 690 -4.74 -12.80 23.74
C LEU A 690 -3.33 -12.84 24.35
N PHE A 691 -2.29 -12.70 23.54
CA PHE A 691 -0.92 -12.74 24.03
C PHE A 691 -0.57 -11.55 24.93
N SER A 692 -1.12 -10.36 24.64
CA SER A 692 -0.97 -9.19 25.52
C SER A 692 -1.58 -9.44 26.90
N THR A 693 -2.76 -10.08 26.95
CA THR A 693 -3.44 -10.47 28.19
C THR A 693 -2.61 -11.50 28.96
N LEU A 694 -2.16 -12.57 28.30
CA LEU A 694 -1.33 -13.62 28.92
C LEU A 694 -0.01 -13.07 29.46
N LYS A 695 0.62 -12.14 28.75
CA LYS A 695 1.84 -11.45 29.20
C LYS A 695 1.58 -10.60 30.45
N ASN A 696 0.49 -9.83 30.47
CA ASN A 696 0.12 -9.01 31.62
C ASN A 696 -0.17 -9.85 32.87
N MET A 697 -0.84 -11.00 32.71
CA MET A 697 -1.08 -11.97 33.78
C MET A 697 0.23 -12.53 34.34
N THR A 698 1.19 -12.84 33.48
CA THR A 698 2.49 -13.37 33.88
C THR A 698 3.30 -12.35 34.70
N VAL A 699 3.17 -11.05 34.38
CA VAL A 699 3.86 -9.94 35.07
C VAL A 699 3.04 -9.38 36.25
N GLN A 700 1.86 -9.94 36.54
CA GLN A 700 0.94 -9.48 37.60
C GLN A 700 0.57 -7.98 37.48
N LYS A 701 0.45 -7.45 36.26
CA LYS A 701 -0.02 -6.08 36.04
C LYS A 701 -1.53 -5.98 36.30
N PRO A 702 -2.02 -4.95 37.00
CA PRO A 702 -3.45 -4.74 37.22
C PRO A 702 -4.18 -4.53 35.89
N VAL A 703 -5.41 -5.03 35.80
CA VAL A 703 -6.29 -4.83 34.65
C VAL A 703 -6.66 -3.35 34.57
N SER A 704 -6.11 -2.63 33.60
CA SER A 704 -6.36 -1.20 33.44
C SER A 704 -7.62 -0.89 32.63
N VAL A 705 -8.06 -1.80 31.74
CA VAL A 705 -9.24 -1.64 30.88
C VAL A 705 -9.88 -3.02 30.63
N GLU A 706 -11.21 -3.14 30.74
CA GLU A 706 -11.91 -4.37 30.35
C GLU A 706 -11.78 -4.58 28.82
N PRO A 707 -11.36 -5.78 28.36
CA PRO A 707 -11.21 -6.03 26.94
C PRO A 707 -12.58 -6.03 26.25
N ASN A 708 -12.75 -5.22 25.20
CA ASN A 708 -13.88 -5.35 24.29
C ASN A 708 -13.72 -6.66 23.51
N LEU A 709 -14.60 -7.63 23.76
CA LEU A 709 -14.53 -8.96 23.17
C LEU A 709 -15.42 -9.00 21.92
N PRO A 710 -14.86 -9.23 20.71
CA PRO A 710 -15.66 -9.34 19.50
C PRO A 710 -16.56 -10.59 19.53
N SER A 711 -17.66 -10.51 18.78
CA SER A 711 -18.64 -11.59 18.68
C SER A 711 -18.13 -12.67 17.71
N PRO A 712 -18.42 -13.98 17.93
CA PRO A 712 -18.03 -15.02 16.97
C PRO A 712 -18.59 -14.82 15.56
N LYS A 713 -19.70 -14.09 15.41
CA LYS A 713 -20.31 -13.79 14.10
C LYS A 713 -19.47 -12.82 13.29
N ASP A 714 -18.63 -12.04 13.95
CA ASP A 714 -17.71 -11.09 13.32
C ASP A 714 -16.64 -11.80 12.50
N PHE A 715 -16.51 -13.15 12.59
CA PHE A 715 -15.44 -13.95 11.95
C PHE A 715 -15.94 -14.88 10.82
N VAL A 716 -17.25 -14.91 10.53
CA VAL A 716 -17.87 -15.99 9.72
C VAL A 716 -18.68 -15.46 8.51
N GLY A 717 -18.63 -14.15 8.23
CA GLY A 717 -19.28 -13.56 7.06
C GLY A 717 -18.67 -14.00 5.72
N SER A 718 -19.40 -13.81 4.62
CA SER A 718 -18.89 -14.05 3.25
C SER A 718 -17.58 -13.31 2.97
N GLU A 719 -17.42 -12.13 3.56
CA GLU A 719 -16.22 -11.29 3.46
C GLU A 719 -14.98 -11.94 4.10
N ALA A 720 -15.14 -12.79 5.12
CA ALA A 720 -14.02 -13.46 5.77
C ALA A 720 -13.26 -14.38 4.80
N SER A 721 -13.99 -15.14 3.97
CA SER A 721 -13.37 -16.01 2.95
C SER A 721 -12.69 -15.26 1.80
N SER A 722 -13.06 -13.99 1.57
CA SER A 722 -12.41 -13.13 0.57
C SER A 722 -11.11 -12.47 1.06
N GLU A 723 -10.87 -12.45 2.37
CA GLU A 723 -9.68 -11.82 2.96
C GLU A 723 -8.74 -12.79 3.69
N MET A 724 -9.27 -13.92 4.15
CA MET A 724 -8.58 -14.85 5.03
C MET A 724 -8.58 -16.28 4.47
N THR A 725 -7.53 -17.03 4.76
CA THR A 725 -7.48 -18.48 4.51
C THR A 725 -8.40 -19.24 5.47
N SER A 726 -8.76 -20.47 5.13
CA SER A 726 -9.53 -21.36 6.03
C SER A 726 -8.83 -21.54 7.38
N SER A 727 -7.49 -21.69 7.36
CA SER A 727 -6.65 -21.85 8.54
C SER A 727 -6.59 -20.57 9.39
N GLU A 728 -6.57 -19.39 8.77
CA GLU A 728 -6.66 -18.10 9.48
C GLU A 728 -8.02 -17.95 10.17
N ILE A 729 -9.12 -18.33 9.51
CA ILE A 729 -10.47 -18.28 10.08
C ILE A 729 -10.58 -19.25 11.27
N GLU A 730 -10.08 -20.47 11.12
CA GLU A 730 -10.06 -21.47 12.19
C GLU A 730 -9.21 -20.98 13.38
N SER A 731 -7.98 -20.52 13.13
CA SER A 731 -7.08 -20.02 14.18
C SER A 731 -7.67 -18.80 14.90
N ALA A 732 -8.31 -17.88 14.19
CA ALA A 732 -8.97 -16.72 14.79
C ALA A 732 -10.10 -17.13 15.75
N LYS A 733 -10.92 -18.13 15.37
CA LYS A 733 -11.99 -18.67 16.24
C LYS A 733 -11.41 -19.31 17.50
N ILE A 734 -10.37 -20.13 17.36
CA ILE A 734 -9.73 -20.77 18.51
C ILE A 734 -9.06 -19.74 19.42
N ASN A 735 -8.35 -18.77 18.87
CA ASN A 735 -7.70 -17.72 19.65
C ASN A 735 -8.72 -16.80 20.34
N LEU A 736 -9.91 -16.59 19.78
CA LEU A 736 -11.01 -15.92 20.47
C LEU A 736 -11.49 -16.73 21.68
N SER A 737 -11.71 -18.04 21.52
CA SER A 737 -12.07 -18.93 22.64
C SER A 737 -11.00 -18.91 23.73
N LEU A 738 -9.72 -18.94 23.37
CA LEU A 738 -8.61 -18.81 24.31
C LEU A 738 -8.56 -17.41 24.98
N LEU A 739 -8.88 -16.32 24.26
CA LEU A 739 -8.96 -14.97 24.82
C LEU A 739 -10.06 -14.87 25.88
N LYS A 740 -11.22 -15.47 25.64
CA LYS A 740 -12.32 -15.52 26.62
C LYS A 740 -11.90 -16.28 27.88
N VAL A 741 -11.24 -17.43 27.72
CA VAL A 741 -10.68 -18.21 28.84
C VAL A 741 -9.64 -17.39 29.62
N ALA A 742 -8.69 -16.74 28.93
CA ALA A 742 -7.67 -15.91 29.56
C ALA A 742 -8.28 -14.71 30.31
N THR A 743 -9.29 -14.07 29.72
CA THR A 743 -10.03 -12.94 30.31
C THR A 743 -10.77 -13.35 31.59
N PHE A 744 -11.40 -14.53 31.58
CA PHE A 744 -12.02 -15.12 32.77
C PHE A 744 -11.00 -15.45 33.87
N LEU A 745 -9.88 -16.08 33.50
CA LEU A 745 -8.78 -16.39 34.43
C LEU A 745 -8.18 -15.12 35.06
N ASN A 746 -8.19 -14.00 34.31
CA ASN A 746 -7.75 -12.70 34.78
C ASN A 746 -8.77 -12.00 35.72
N GLY A 747 -9.90 -12.64 36.02
CA GLY A 747 -10.90 -12.16 36.97
C GLY A 747 -11.95 -11.21 36.40
N SER A 748 -12.04 -11.09 35.07
CA SER A 748 -13.09 -10.28 34.42
C SER A 748 -14.47 -10.91 34.61
N LYS A 749 -15.49 -10.07 34.77
CA LYS A 749 -16.91 -10.48 34.80
C LYS A 749 -17.57 -10.50 33.42
N SER A 750 -16.84 -10.09 32.37
CA SER A 750 -17.35 -10.01 31.00
C SER A 750 -17.60 -11.36 30.33
N VAL A 751 -17.13 -12.46 30.93
CA VAL A 751 -17.29 -13.82 30.41
C VAL A 751 -17.89 -14.71 31.50
N ALA A 752 -19.00 -15.38 31.20
CA ALA A 752 -19.65 -16.28 32.16
C ALA A 752 -18.93 -17.64 32.23
N ALA A 753 -19.04 -18.34 33.37
CA ALA A 753 -18.42 -19.66 33.55
C ALA A 753 -18.93 -20.70 32.53
N GLU A 754 -20.21 -20.62 32.13
CA GLU A 754 -20.81 -21.48 31.10
C GLU A 754 -20.19 -21.25 29.72
N GLU A 755 -19.90 -19.98 29.39
CA GLU A 755 -19.22 -19.63 28.13
C GLU A 755 -17.78 -20.15 28.10
N VAL A 756 -17.09 -20.11 29.25
CA VAL A 756 -15.74 -20.67 29.39
C VAL A 756 -15.74 -22.17 29.17
N ASP A 757 -16.73 -22.88 29.72
CA ASP A 757 -16.85 -24.34 29.52
C ASP A 757 -17.04 -24.67 28.04
N SER A 758 -17.92 -23.95 27.34
CA SER A 758 -18.11 -24.07 25.90
C SER A 758 -16.83 -23.77 25.10
N CYS A 759 -16.10 -22.71 25.45
CA CYS A 759 -14.84 -22.36 24.81
C CYS A 759 -13.78 -23.46 24.99
N LEU A 760 -13.67 -24.03 26.18
CA LEU A 760 -12.74 -25.13 26.44
C LEU A 760 -13.12 -26.40 25.67
N THR A 761 -14.41 -26.69 25.51
CA THR A 761 -14.89 -27.84 24.73
C THR A 761 -14.52 -27.68 23.25
N GLN A 762 -14.70 -26.49 22.69
CA GLN A 762 -14.26 -26.18 21.32
C GLN A 762 -12.75 -26.34 21.14
N VAL A 763 -11.95 -25.94 22.13
CA VAL A 763 -10.48 -26.13 22.10
C VAL A 763 -10.10 -27.60 22.18
N GLU A 764 -10.79 -28.41 23.00
CA GLU A 764 -10.58 -29.87 23.07
C GLU A 764 -10.94 -30.57 21.75
N GLU A 765 -12.06 -30.19 21.13
CA GLU A 765 -12.48 -30.69 19.82
C GLU A 765 -11.45 -30.33 18.73
N TRP A 766 -10.96 -29.09 18.74
CA TRP A 766 -9.93 -28.64 17.83
C TRP A 766 -8.61 -29.41 18.00
N LEU A 767 -8.13 -29.61 19.23
CA LEU A 767 -6.93 -30.43 19.49
C LEU A 767 -7.11 -31.87 19.00
N CYS A 768 -8.30 -32.45 19.21
CA CYS A 768 -8.61 -33.80 18.74
C CYS A 768 -8.62 -33.88 17.21
N SER A 769 -9.14 -32.86 16.53
CA SER A 769 -9.05 -32.74 15.06
C SER A 769 -7.60 -32.62 14.60
N LYS A 770 -6.83 -31.67 15.14
CA LYS A 770 -5.43 -31.45 14.73
C LYS A 770 -4.54 -32.63 15.05
N SER A 771 -4.81 -33.36 16.13
CA SER A 771 -4.11 -34.61 16.43
C SER A 771 -4.32 -35.67 15.35
N LYS A 772 -5.48 -35.71 14.70
CA LYS A 772 -5.77 -36.63 13.58
C LYS A 772 -5.16 -36.13 12.27
N ASP A 773 -5.32 -34.84 11.98
CA ASP A 773 -4.80 -34.22 10.75
C ASP A 773 -3.26 -34.30 10.64
N LEU A 774 -2.60 -34.25 11.80
CA LEU A 774 -1.14 -34.35 11.95
C LEU A 774 -0.65 -35.78 12.26
N ASP A 775 -1.56 -36.75 12.38
CA ASP A 775 -1.19 -38.13 12.67
C ASP A 775 -0.48 -38.77 11.47
N MET A 776 0.55 -39.55 11.76
CA MET A 776 1.36 -40.24 10.75
C MET A 776 0.92 -41.71 10.64
N ASN A 777 -0.32 -41.94 10.21
CA ASN A 777 -0.88 -43.28 10.00
C ASN A 777 -0.67 -43.77 8.56
N GLY A 778 0.57 -44.11 8.17
CA GLY A 778 0.87 -44.59 6.82
C GLY A 778 2.11 -43.91 6.23
N PRO A 779 2.08 -43.35 4.99
CA PRO A 779 3.27 -42.81 4.33
C PRO A 779 4.03 -41.83 5.25
N LYS A 780 5.31 -41.56 4.95
CA LYS A 780 6.29 -40.85 5.81
C LYS A 780 5.85 -39.47 6.38
N ILE A 781 4.66 -38.94 6.05
CA ILE A 781 4.10 -37.61 6.43
C ILE A 781 2.57 -37.70 6.67
N SER A 782 1.99 -36.76 7.41
CA SER A 782 0.54 -36.73 7.74
C SER A 782 -0.35 -36.28 6.57
N GLN A 783 -1.67 -36.46 6.72
CA GLN A 783 -2.67 -36.04 5.73
C GLN A 783 -2.56 -34.54 5.41
N LEU A 784 -2.57 -33.66 6.43
CA LEU A 784 -2.46 -32.20 6.25
C LEU A 784 -1.23 -31.80 5.43
N VAL A 785 -0.09 -32.42 5.71
CA VAL A 785 1.16 -32.13 5.00
C VAL A 785 1.11 -32.70 3.59
N SER A 786 0.56 -33.90 3.39
CA SER A 786 0.44 -34.50 2.06
C SER A 786 -0.45 -33.68 1.11
N GLU A 787 -1.48 -33.01 1.62
CA GLU A 787 -2.40 -32.15 0.84
C GLU A 787 -1.79 -30.78 0.49
N THR A 788 -0.77 -30.35 1.25
CA THR A 788 -0.18 -29.01 1.10
C THR A 788 1.24 -29.02 0.55
N ALA A 789 1.96 -30.15 0.59
CA ALA A 789 3.34 -30.28 0.14
C ALA A 789 3.47 -30.47 -1.38
N VAL A 790 4.68 -30.19 -1.91
CA VAL A 790 5.03 -30.42 -3.31
C VAL A 790 5.42 -31.89 -3.51
N PRO A 791 4.83 -32.59 -4.49
CA PRO A 791 5.28 -33.91 -4.92
C PRO A 791 6.46 -33.78 -5.89
N LEU A 792 7.69 -34.07 -5.45
CA LEU A 792 8.87 -34.07 -6.33
C LEU A 792 9.15 -35.44 -6.96
N ARG A 793 8.55 -36.52 -6.43
CA ARG A 793 8.64 -37.89 -6.95
C ARG A 793 7.23 -38.48 -7.10
N ARG A 794 7.06 -39.44 -8.02
CA ARG A 794 5.77 -40.12 -8.24
C ARG A 794 5.19 -40.63 -6.92
N HIS A 795 4.01 -40.10 -6.57
CA HIS A 795 3.21 -40.47 -5.40
C HIS A 795 3.86 -40.24 -4.02
N GLU A 796 4.92 -39.42 -3.93
CA GLU A 796 5.54 -39.04 -2.64
C GLU A 796 5.70 -37.51 -2.52
N ALA A 797 5.07 -36.91 -1.51
CA ALA A 797 5.27 -35.51 -1.17
C ALA A 797 6.61 -35.34 -0.43
N SER A 798 7.41 -34.37 -0.86
CA SER A 798 8.82 -34.30 -0.49
C SER A 798 9.34 -32.90 -0.19
N ALA A 799 8.57 -31.83 -0.40
CA ALA A 799 8.96 -30.47 -0.01
C ALA A 799 7.77 -29.64 0.49
N PRO A 800 7.96 -28.71 1.45
CA PRO A 800 6.90 -27.85 1.96
C PRO A 800 6.47 -26.80 0.92
N THR A 801 5.25 -26.27 1.07
CA THR A 801 4.82 -25.04 0.41
C THR A 801 4.53 -23.94 1.43
N TRP A 802 4.17 -22.76 0.95
CA TRP A 802 3.65 -21.70 1.79
C TRP A 802 2.43 -22.14 2.60
N ARG A 803 1.54 -22.98 2.05
CA ARG A 803 0.36 -23.50 2.74
C ARG A 803 0.78 -24.40 3.89
N SER A 804 1.73 -25.30 3.65
CA SER A 804 2.30 -26.16 4.69
C SER A 804 2.87 -25.32 5.84
N PHE A 805 3.74 -24.35 5.56
CA PHE A 805 4.29 -23.50 6.63
C PHE A 805 3.21 -22.68 7.33
N HIS A 806 2.32 -22.05 6.57
CA HIS A 806 1.28 -21.17 7.09
C HIS A 806 0.38 -21.91 8.09
N ASP A 807 -0.11 -23.09 7.71
CA ASP A 807 -0.98 -23.91 8.56
C ASP A 807 -0.26 -24.38 9.82
N LEU A 808 0.98 -24.86 9.68
CA LEU A 808 1.77 -25.34 10.82
C LEU A 808 2.11 -24.20 11.80
N TYR A 809 2.49 -23.01 11.31
CA TYR A 809 2.77 -21.86 12.18
C TYR A 809 1.52 -21.31 12.87
N LEU A 810 0.36 -21.32 12.22
CA LEU A 810 -0.90 -20.90 12.86
C LEU A 810 -1.34 -21.88 13.97
N ILE A 811 -1.23 -23.19 13.72
CA ILE A 811 -1.46 -24.21 14.75
C ILE A 811 -0.47 -24.00 15.92
N MET A 812 0.81 -23.79 15.60
CA MET A 812 1.87 -23.54 16.59
C MET A 812 1.60 -22.28 17.44
N GLU A 813 1.12 -21.18 16.84
CA GLU A 813 0.77 -19.95 17.56
C GLU A 813 -0.35 -20.22 18.58
N SER A 814 -1.40 -20.93 18.18
CA SER A 814 -2.51 -21.31 19.09
C SER A 814 -2.09 -22.29 20.19
N LEU A 815 -1.24 -23.29 19.87
CA LEU A 815 -0.69 -24.21 20.87
C LEU A 815 0.18 -23.46 21.91
N LYS A 816 0.94 -22.45 21.49
CA LYS A 816 1.75 -21.63 22.38
C LYS A 816 0.89 -20.81 23.34
N ALA A 817 -0.21 -20.22 22.86
CA ALA A 817 -1.17 -19.56 23.73
C ALA A 817 -1.79 -20.53 24.76
N LEU A 818 -2.15 -21.75 24.33
CA LEU A 818 -2.70 -22.77 25.19
C LEU A 818 -1.70 -23.29 26.25
N SER A 819 -0.43 -23.47 25.88
CA SER A 819 0.68 -23.76 26.80
C SER A 819 0.80 -22.71 27.91
N LEU A 820 0.73 -21.42 27.54
CA LEU A 820 0.75 -20.32 28.51
C LEU A 820 -0.49 -20.32 29.42
N ILE A 821 -1.69 -20.54 28.86
CA ILE A 821 -2.94 -20.62 29.63
C ILE A 821 -2.88 -21.77 30.66
N THR A 822 -2.48 -22.97 30.23
CA THR A 822 -2.39 -24.13 31.11
C THR A 822 -1.34 -23.92 32.22
N SER A 823 -0.19 -23.33 31.88
CA SER A 823 0.84 -22.93 32.85
C SER A 823 0.33 -21.92 33.88
N ILE A 824 -0.40 -20.89 33.44
CA ILE A 824 -1.00 -19.88 34.33
C ILE A 824 -2.09 -20.51 35.21
N ALA A 825 -2.97 -21.33 34.64
CA ALA A 825 -4.06 -21.97 35.38
C ALA A 825 -3.58 -22.99 36.42
N SER A 826 -2.42 -23.62 36.19
CA SER A 826 -1.80 -24.54 37.16
C SER A 826 -1.10 -23.83 38.34
N LYS A 827 -0.76 -22.53 38.22
CA LYS A 827 -0.15 -21.76 39.31
C LYS A 827 -1.21 -21.39 40.37
N LYS A 828 -0.93 -21.67 41.65
CA LYS A 828 -1.80 -21.31 42.77
C LYS A 828 -1.75 -19.79 43.04
N THR A 829 -2.56 -18.99 42.34
CA THR A 829 -2.80 -17.58 42.70
C THR A 829 -4.12 -17.41 43.43
N THR A 830 -4.10 -16.74 44.59
CA THR A 830 -5.20 -16.60 45.55
C THR A 830 -6.38 -15.75 45.09
N LYS A 831 -6.31 -15.09 43.93
CA LYS A 831 -7.32 -14.14 43.41
C LYS A 831 -7.90 -14.48 42.02
N ALA A 832 -7.49 -15.57 41.37
CA ALA A 832 -7.93 -15.93 40.02
C ALA A 832 -9.10 -16.94 40.03
N ALA A 833 -9.99 -16.85 39.05
CA ALA A 833 -11.03 -17.85 38.81
C ALA A 833 -10.41 -19.24 38.52
N LYS A 834 -10.99 -20.32 39.05
CA LYS A 834 -10.39 -21.66 38.97
C LYS A 834 -11.03 -22.51 37.87
N LEU A 835 -10.19 -23.11 37.03
CA LEU A 835 -10.58 -24.15 36.08
C LEU A 835 -10.37 -25.55 36.69
N PRO A 836 -11.11 -26.59 36.24
CA PRO A 836 -10.94 -27.96 36.73
C PRO A 836 -9.52 -28.50 36.44
N LYS A 837 -8.81 -28.98 37.46
CA LYS A 837 -7.41 -29.44 37.35
C LYS A 837 -7.24 -30.57 36.35
N ASP A 838 -8.13 -31.56 36.36
CA ASP A 838 -8.07 -32.71 35.45
C ASP A 838 -8.25 -32.28 33.98
N ARG A 839 -9.04 -31.22 33.75
CA ARG A 839 -9.22 -30.66 32.41
C ARG A 839 -7.99 -29.91 31.93
N ILE A 840 -7.37 -29.09 32.80
CA ILE A 840 -6.10 -28.40 32.49
C ILE A 840 -5.01 -29.42 32.13
N GLN A 841 -4.89 -30.50 32.90
CA GLN A 841 -3.89 -31.54 32.66
C GLN A 841 -4.11 -32.22 31.30
N ARG A 842 -5.35 -32.63 31.00
CA ARG A 842 -5.70 -33.20 29.68
C ARG A 842 -5.39 -32.26 28.51
N LEU A 843 -5.70 -30.96 28.67
CA LEU A 843 -5.36 -29.94 27.68
C LEU A 843 -3.86 -29.81 27.48
N ALA A 844 -3.08 -29.77 28.57
CA ALA A 844 -1.62 -29.67 28.50
C ALA A 844 -0.99 -30.91 27.81
N ASP A 845 -1.48 -32.11 28.12
CA ASP A 845 -1.01 -33.35 27.50
C ASP A 845 -1.35 -33.42 26.01
N SER A 846 -2.59 -33.06 25.65
CA SER A 846 -3.04 -32.99 24.24
C SER A 846 -2.27 -31.92 23.46
N THR A 847 -1.99 -30.76 24.07
CA THR A 847 -1.17 -29.69 23.48
C THR A 847 0.23 -30.19 23.15
N ARG A 848 0.87 -30.90 24.09
CA ARG A 848 2.20 -31.49 23.89
C ARG A 848 2.19 -32.56 22.81
N GLN A 849 1.15 -33.40 22.76
CA GLN A 849 1.00 -34.42 21.73
C GLN A 849 0.93 -33.81 20.33
N VAL A 850 0.02 -32.85 20.11
CA VAL A 850 -0.12 -32.17 18.80
C VAL A 850 1.18 -31.43 18.41
N TYR A 851 1.85 -30.80 19.38
CA TYR A 851 3.14 -30.15 19.17
C TYR A 851 4.24 -31.13 18.70
N GLU A 852 4.36 -32.31 19.33
CA GLU A 852 5.33 -33.31 18.90
C GLU A 852 4.97 -33.92 17.54
N SER A 853 3.69 -34.16 17.24
CA SER A 853 3.25 -34.61 15.91
C SER A 853 3.61 -33.58 14.82
N LEU A 854 3.42 -32.30 15.09
CA LEU A 854 3.83 -31.22 14.17
C LEU A 854 5.34 -31.25 13.92
N ARG A 855 6.15 -31.36 14.98
CA ARG A 855 7.61 -31.45 14.85
C ARG A 855 8.05 -32.72 14.13
N ALA A 856 7.36 -33.85 14.32
CA ALA A 856 7.63 -35.09 13.61
C ALA A 856 7.43 -34.91 12.09
N ASN A 857 6.32 -34.30 11.68
CA ASN A 857 6.07 -33.95 10.29
C ASN A 857 7.14 -33.02 9.70
N ALA A 858 7.56 -31.98 10.43
CA ALA A 858 8.63 -31.08 9.98
C ALA A 858 9.98 -31.81 9.79
N ARG A 859 10.33 -32.74 10.71
CA ARG A 859 11.53 -33.58 10.56
C ARG A 859 11.42 -34.55 9.38
N ALA A 860 10.23 -35.11 9.15
CA ALA A 860 9.98 -36.01 8.03
C ALA A 860 10.15 -35.29 6.68
N LEU A 861 9.57 -34.09 6.53
CA LEU A 861 9.80 -33.24 5.36
C LEU A 861 11.28 -32.91 5.18
N LYS A 862 11.97 -32.53 6.25
CA LYS A 862 13.42 -32.24 6.18
C LYS A 862 14.20 -33.44 5.68
N SER A 863 13.91 -34.63 6.24
CA SER A 863 14.55 -35.87 5.80
C SER A 863 14.25 -36.21 4.35
N ALA A 864 13.03 -35.93 3.86
CA ALA A 864 12.62 -36.20 2.49
C ALA A 864 13.36 -35.30 1.48
N ILE A 865 13.59 -34.03 1.81
CA ILE A 865 14.35 -33.10 0.96
C ILE A 865 15.81 -33.53 0.84
N SER A 866 16.43 -33.92 1.95
CA SER A 866 17.85 -34.32 1.97
C SER A 866 18.10 -35.75 1.44
N GLU A 867 17.09 -36.45 0.90
CA GLU A 867 17.29 -37.79 0.33
C GLU A 867 18.20 -37.77 -0.92
N PRO A 868 19.10 -38.75 -1.10
CA PRO A 868 19.89 -38.86 -2.31
C PRO A 868 19.01 -38.90 -3.57
N GLY A 869 19.41 -38.13 -4.59
CA GLY A 869 18.72 -38.06 -5.88
C GLY A 869 17.60 -37.04 -5.98
N VAL A 870 17.21 -36.35 -4.88
CA VAL A 870 16.17 -35.27 -4.96
C VAL A 870 16.65 -34.11 -5.82
N LEU A 871 17.92 -33.70 -5.68
CA LEU A 871 18.52 -32.67 -6.54
C LEU A 871 18.44 -33.05 -8.02
N GLY A 872 18.79 -34.30 -8.37
CA GLY A 872 18.69 -34.81 -9.73
C GLY A 872 17.25 -34.78 -10.25
N SER A 873 16.28 -35.23 -9.43
CA SER A 873 14.86 -35.15 -9.77
C SER A 873 14.36 -33.72 -9.99
N LEU A 874 14.88 -32.73 -9.23
CA LEU A 874 14.54 -31.32 -9.43
C LEU A 874 15.12 -30.76 -10.73
N VAL A 875 16.37 -31.10 -11.05
CA VAL A 875 17.00 -30.70 -12.33
C VAL A 875 16.23 -31.32 -13.51
N ASP A 876 15.88 -32.61 -13.41
CA ASP A 876 15.07 -33.31 -14.40
C ASP A 876 13.67 -32.68 -14.52
N LEU A 877 13.05 -32.28 -13.41
CA LEU A 877 11.76 -31.59 -13.41
C LEU A 877 11.80 -30.24 -14.14
N VAL A 878 12.88 -29.46 -13.97
CA VAL A 878 13.06 -28.17 -14.64
C VAL A 878 13.13 -28.34 -16.15
N VAL A 879 13.94 -29.29 -16.61
CA VAL A 879 14.26 -29.50 -18.02
C VAL A 879 13.24 -30.37 -18.75
N GLY A 880 12.87 -31.50 -18.17
CA GLY A 880 12.03 -32.55 -18.76
C GLY A 880 10.53 -32.46 -18.40
N GLY A 881 10.15 -31.66 -17.41
CA GLY A 881 8.78 -31.57 -16.92
C GLY A 881 8.40 -32.67 -15.92
N SER A 882 7.12 -32.71 -15.52
CA SER A 882 6.61 -33.72 -14.57
C SER A 882 6.26 -35.03 -15.28
N ASP A 883 6.49 -36.16 -14.62
CA ASP A 883 6.25 -37.53 -15.10
C ASP A 883 4.79 -37.88 -15.48
N ASP A 884 3.81 -37.03 -15.17
CA ASP A 884 2.37 -37.24 -15.48
C ASP A 884 1.95 -36.75 -16.87
N GLY A 885 2.92 -36.32 -17.68
CA GLY A 885 2.76 -36.06 -19.10
C GLY A 885 4.04 -35.44 -19.64
N GLU A 886 4.91 -36.26 -20.24
CA GLU A 886 6.16 -35.79 -20.86
C GLU A 886 5.89 -34.57 -21.75
N ASP A 887 6.74 -33.55 -21.64
CA ASP A 887 6.65 -32.39 -22.51
C ASP A 887 6.91 -32.77 -23.96
N GLY A 888 6.32 -32.00 -24.87
CA GLY A 888 6.68 -32.08 -26.27
C GLY A 888 8.19 -31.97 -26.45
N THR A 889 8.75 -32.81 -27.32
CA THR A 889 10.19 -32.87 -27.61
C THR A 889 10.79 -31.52 -28.00
N GLN A 890 9.97 -30.64 -28.59
CA GLN A 890 10.34 -29.27 -28.97
C GLN A 890 10.61 -28.37 -27.76
N LEU A 891 9.72 -28.32 -26.76
CA LEU A 891 9.89 -27.48 -25.58
C LEU A 891 11.11 -27.94 -24.78
N ARG A 892 11.28 -29.24 -24.60
CA ARG A 892 12.45 -29.80 -23.90
C ARG A 892 13.76 -29.39 -24.57
N ALA A 893 13.86 -29.57 -25.89
CA ALA A 893 15.05 -29.18 -26.65
C ALA A 893 15.33 -27.66 -26.58
N GLU A 894 14.28 -26.86 -26.42
CA GLU A 894 14.38 -25.41 -26.31
C GLU A 894 14.80 -24.95 -24.91
N LEU A 895 14.33 -25.64 -23.86
CA LEU A 895 14.80 -25.42 -22.49
C LEU A 895 16.26 -25.86 -22.33
N ASP A 896 16.65 -27.01 -22.89
CA ASP A 896 18.04 -27.51 -22.90
C ASP A 896 19.04 -26.50 -23.50
N LYS A 897 18.63 -25.78 -24.54
CA LYS A 897 19.45 -24.74 -25.18
C LYS A 897 19.45 -23.42 -24.40
N THR A 898 18.42 -23.17 -23.59
CA THR A 898 18.24 -21.90 -22.88
C THR A 898 18.95 -21.93 -21.53
N PHE A 899 18.92 -23.08 -20.86
CA PHE A 899 19.53 -23.28 -19.56
C PHE A 899 20.98 -23.73 -19.66
N ASP A 900 21.79 -23.24 -18.72
CA ASP A 900 23.07 -23.83 -18.40
C ASP A 900 22.87 -24.86 -17.28
N THR A 901 23.33 -26.10 -17.46
CA THR A 901 23.12 -27.19 -16.52
C THR A 901 23.67 -26.86 -15.13
N ALA A 902 24.84 -26.22 -15.06
CA ALA A 902 25.43 -25.80 -13.79
C ALA A 902 24.59 -24.74 -13.07
N ALA A 903 24.03 -23.78 -13.81
CA ALA A 903 23.13 -22.77 -13.25
C ALA A 903 21.82 -23.37 -12.72
N VAL A 904 21.25 -24.36 -13.41
CA VAL A 904 20.04 -25.07 -12.95
C VAL A 904 20.33 -25.88 -11.69
N GLU A 905 21.46 -26.58 -11.65
CA GLU A 905 21.86 -27.35 -10.47
C GLU A 905 22.05 -26.44 -9.25
N MET A 906 22.71 -25.28 -9.42
CA MET A 906 22.84 -24.28 -8.36
C MET A 906 21.47 -23.76 -7.89
N PHE A 907 20.57 -23.40 -8.82
CA PHE A 907 19.22 -22.96 -8.49
C PHE A 907 18.45 -24.01 -7.68
N CYS A 908 18.47 -25.27 -8.10
CA CYS A 908 17.80 -26.36 -7.39
C CYS A 908 18.42 -26.60 -6.00
N GLY A 909 19.74 -26.50 -5.88
CA GLY A 909 20.46 -26.56 -4.60
C GLY A 909 20.04 -25.44 -3.65
N GLU A 910 20.06 -24.18 -4.11
CA GLU A 910 19.62 -23.03 -3.30
C GLU A 910 18.14 -23.15 -2.86
N LEU A 911 17.28 -23.71 -3.72
CA LEU A 911 15.88 -23.96 -3.39
C LEU A 911 15.74 -24.99 -2.26
N MET A 912 16.51 -26.08 -2.31
CA MET A 912 16.54 -27.10 -1.25
C MET A 912 17.04 -26.51 0.07
N GLU A 913 18.12 -25.73 0.04
CA GLU A 913 18.64 -25.04 1.23
C GLU A 913 17.59 -24.12 1.85
N SER A 914 16.85 -23.35 1.03
CA SER A 914 15.78 -22.47 1.51
C SER A 914 14.66 -23.22 2.24
N TRP A 915 14.27 -24.40 1.74
CA TRP A 915 13.29 -25.24 2.43
C TRP A 915 13.82 -25.80 3.75
N GLU A 916 15.08 -26.25 3.78
CA GLU A 916 15.72 -26.74 5.00
C GLU A 916 15.78 -25.64 6.07
N GLU A 917 16.17 -24.43 5.68
CA GLU A 917 16.18 -23.25 6.56
C GLU A 917 14.78 -22.96 7.13
N GLY A 918 13.74 -22.99 6.29
CA GLY A 918 12.34 -22.82 6.71
C GLY A 918 11.93 -23.85 7.77
N LEU A 919 12.23 -25.13 7.53
CA LEU A 919 11.91 -26.22 8.45
C LEU A 919 12.70 -26.13 9.76
N ASP A 920 13.97 -25.70 9.71
CA ASP A 920 14.76 -25.44 10.90
C ASP A 920 14.19 -24.31 11.75
N GLY A 921 13.67 -23.26 11.12
CA GLY A 921 12.92 -22.20 11.79
C GLY A 921 11.72 -22.74 12.55
N LEU A 922 10.91 -23.58 11.90
CA LEU A 922 9.73 -24.20 12.51
C LEU A 922 10.13 -25.09 13.70
N LEU A 923 11.21 -25.86 13.58
CA LEU A 923 11.72 -26.74 14.63
C LEU A 923 12.35 -25.96 15.82
N ARG A 924 12.68 -24.69 15.66
CA ARG A 924 13.18 -23.83 16.76
C ARG A 924 12.06 -23.24 17.63
N VAL A 925 10.81 -23.24 17.17
CA VAL A 925 9.70 -22.68 17.95
C VAL A 925 9.43 -23.52 19.19
N SER A 926 9.43 -22.88 20.37
CA SER A 926 9.10 -23.49 21.66
C SER A 926 7.73 -23.05 22.18
N LEU A 927 7.07 -23.94 22.92
CA LEU A 927 5.83 -23.70 23.67
C LEU A 927 6.05 -22.98 25.01
#